data_AF-A0A3D2FNV0-F1
#
_entry.id   AF-A0A3D2FNV0-F1
#
_cell.length_a   1.000
_cell.length_b   1.000
_cell.length_c   1.000
_cell.angle_alpha   90.00
_cell.angle_beta   90.00
_cell.angle_gamma   90.00
#
_symmetry.space_group_name_H-M   'P 1'
#
loop_
_entity.id
_entity.type
_entity.pdbx_description
1 polymer ?
#
loop_
_entity_poly.entity_id
_entity_poly.type
_entity_poly.pdbx_seq_one_letter_code
_entity_poly.pdbx_strand_id
1 'polypeptide(L)'
;MQKKAKENSVEFGLKLTNTLEVQNHKPIFPEYEKMMYMSGRSLHPISINVAAKLQNEFDGQLDISFSAGMDAFNVSDVLAANIKPITVCTDILKPGGYTRLAQYLHEINERFSEKGATTIDEFIFNGSGQTDVHRAGLEKLNLYAESVLDNPAYQKENKHFDSIKTTRTLTAYDCVSAPCIENCATDQEIPEYMHHVAQGDFNSAYETILNTNPMPGVTGSVCDHLCQQKCTRNNLDSTLLIREIKRFAQENSQGVQIEPKPFNGKTIAIVGAGPSGLSCAYFLAMDGFKVDIYEAKPFSGGMVSDAIPVFRLLDESINNDIDLVKSVGVDIHYNSDVDKNMFDTLQKDYDSIYLGAGAQNNKKLNIEGESLPNVMEPLAFLSKVRRGEINELGGRIAVIGGGNTAMDAARTSRRLGADVTIVYRRTMKEMPADIEEIVAALDEGITLEELTAPEKIYANDTENIFLTCSRMALGEADDSGRARPVKIEGSEIDLEFDTIIPSIGQDIAFDFLSWQDLRVNPETNETKIPNVFAGGDVVRGASSVINAVGDGRNAALNMIKAFGHSYSDANDRTLRLDKKEYQKKMAFREYGLTTPHLDPNKRINFDLVTRTLTQEEAMSEADRCLYCDEVCDVCVSVCPNLANLSYMASPKSYPVYSVSKTETGVNSKQDSIFKLSQEPQIINIGDFCNECGNCTTFCPTSGDPYKTKPQFYLSKQTYDLEEKGYWIDGKTLFSKNDGIQSSLKLTDGSYIYNSEAIDVKMDSSNYEILSAQFANGKSDLILSHLAEMISLFENLNQYPLLVSGES
;
A
#
# COMPACT_ATOMS: atom_id res chain seq x y z
N MET A 1 9.31 43.65 26.79
CA MET A 1 7.91 43.54 26.29
C MET A 1 6.87 43.57 27.41
N GLN A 2 6.91 42.67 28.39
CA GLN A 2 5.95 42.67 29.52
C GLN A 2 5.78 44.02 30.23
N LYS A 3 6.90 44.73 30.50
CA LYS A 3 6.84 46.10 31.05
C LYS A 3 6.03 47.05 30.16
N LYS A 4 6.26 47.00 28.83
CA LYS A 4 5.54 47.82 27.86
C LYS A 4 4.06 47.44 27.78
N ALA A 5 3.74 46.14 27.88
CA ALA A 5 2.37 45.65 27.91
C ALA A 5 1.62 46.20 29.14
N LYS A 6 2.22 46.10 30.33
CA LYS A 6 1.71 46.71 31.58
C LYS A 6 1.51 48.22 31.47
N GLU A 7 2.46 48.94 30.88
CA GLU A 7 2.36 50.39 30.64
C GLU A 7 1.19 50.78 29.70
N ASN A 8 0.72 49.86 28.86
CA ASN A 8 -0.34 50.10 27.87
C ASN A 8 -1.64 49.34 28.19
N SER A 9 -1.77 48.74 29.38
CA SER A 9 -2.93 47.94 29.80
C SER A 9 -3.28 46.81 28.81
N VAL A 10 -2.26 46.15 28.27
CA VAL A 10 -2.40 44.96 27.42
C VAL A 10 -1.57 43.80 28.01
N GLU A 11 -1.88 42.57 27.60
CA GLU A 11 -1.16 41.36 28.00
C GLU A 11 -0.03 41.03 27.02
N PHE A 12 0.97 40.29 27.51
CA PHE A 12 2.06 39.78 26.68
C PHE A 12 2.07 38.27 26.78
N GLY A 13 1.85 37.61 25.64
CA GLY A 13 1.98 36.17 25.50
C GLY A 13 2.93 35.80 24.37
N LEU A 14 3.29 34.52 24.33
CA LEU A 14 4.10 33.92 23.30
C LEU A 14 3.30 32.84 22.56
N LYS A 15 3.41 32.79 21.23
CA LYS A 15 2.90 31.67 20.44
C LYS A 15 4.06 30.78 20.03
N LEU A 16 4.12 29.57 20.58
CA LEU A 16 5.10 28.55 20.17
C LEU A 16 4.59 27.80 18.94
N THR A 17 5.53 27.55 18.03
CA THR A 17 5.34 27.55 16.57
C THR A 17 4.40 26.45 16.04
N ASN A 18 3.92 26.66 14.81
CA ASN A 18 3.22 25.64 14.02
C ASN A 18 4.18 24.82 13.12
N THR A 19 5.30 25.44 12.76
CA THR A 19 6.32 24.90 11.87
C THR A 19 7.72 25.37 12.29
N LEU A 20 8.74 24.57 12.00
CA LEU A 20 10.15 24.90 12.17
C LEU A 20 10.85 24.80 10.82
N GLU A 21 11.54 25.87 10.41
CA GLU A 21 12.34 25.87 9.18
C GLU A 21 13.53 24.91 9.33
N VAL A 22 13.73 24.04 8.33
CA VAL A 22 14.84 23.10 8.24
C VAL A 22 15.40 23.08 6.82
N GLN A 23 16.64 22.60 6.67
CA GLN A 23 17.27 22.48 5.36
C GLN A 23 16.50 21.49 4.47
N ASN A 24 16.16 21.93 3.26
CA ASN A 24 15.63 21.04 2.24
C ASN A 24 16.75 20.12 1.73
N HIS A 25 16.58 18.83 1.97
CA HIS A 25 17.49 17.77 1.54
C HIS A 25 16.75 16.74 0.65
N LYS A 26 15.51 17.04 0.25
CA LYS A 26 14.66 16.14 -0.55
C LYS A 26 14.46 16.70 -1.96
N PRO A 27 14.37 15.83 -2.99
CA PRO A 27 14.12 16.24 -4.38
C PRO A 27 12.64 16.57 -4.65
N ILE A 28 11.84 16.87 -3.61
CA ILE A 28 10.40 17.12 -3.75
C ILE A 28 10.12 18.55 -4.22
N PHE A 29 10.92 19.50 -3.73
CA PHE A 29 10.82 20.91 -4.12
C PHE A 29 11.81 21.22 -5.25
N PRO A 30 11.56 22.28 -6.05
CA PRO A 30 12.53 22.76 -7.03
C PRO A 30 13.91 22.98 -6.41
N GLU A 31 15.00 22.77 -7.17
CA GLU A 31 16.39 22.85 -6.65
C GLU A 31 16.75 24.20 -5.98
N TYR A 32 16.05 25.27 -6.35
CA TYR A 32 16.25 26.59 -5.74
C TYR A 32 15.63 26.71 -4.34
N GLU A 33 14.72 25.81 -3.97
CA GLU A 33 14.07 25.80 -2.66
C GLU A 33 15.00 25.13 -1.64
N LYS A 34 15.71 25.95 -0.87
CA LYS A 34 16.71 25.48 0.10
C LYS A 34 16.13 25.14 1.46
N MET A 35 14.87 25.50 1.70
CA MET A 35 14.21 25.33 3.00
C MET A 35 12.95 24.47 2.88
N MET A 36 12.64 23.75 3.94
CA MET A 36 11.36 23.07 4.12
C MET A 36 10.90 23.24 5.57
N TYR A 37 9.65 22.91 5.88
CA TYR A 37 9.09 23.08 7.22
C TYR A 37 8.88 21.73 7.90
N MET A 38 9.48 21.56 9.08
CA MET A 38 9.15 20.50 10.02
C MET A 38 7.88 20.89 10.79
N SER A 39 6.93 19.97 10.90
CA SER A 39 5.68 20.14 11.65
C SER A 39 5.21 18.82 12.25
N GLY A 40 4.12 18.85 13.01
CA GLY A 40 3.53 17.65 13.57
C GLY A 40 4.41 16.98 14.63
N ARG A 41 4.32 15.65 14.71
CA ARG A 41 4.91 14.79 15.74
C ARG A 41 6.40 15.06 16.01
N SER A 42 7.20 15.25 14.98
CA SER A 42 8.65 15.48 15.12
C SER A 42 9.00 16.83 15.74
N LEU A 43 8.11 17.83 15.62
CA LEU A 43 8.32 19.16 16.19
C LEU A 43 8.01 19.20 17.69
N HIS A 44 7.15 18.30 18.17
CA HIS A 44 6.62 18.34 19.54
C HIS A 44 7.72 18.30 20.62
N PRO A 45 8.71 17.37 20.59
CA PRO A 45 9.75 17.32 21.63
C PRO A 45 10.59 18.58 21.70
N ILE A 46 10.88 19.18 20.53
CA ILE A 46 11.65 20.42 20.44
C ILE A 46 10.86 21.56 21.08
N SER A 47 9.61 21.75 20.68
CA SER A 47 8.80 22.88 21.12
C SER A 47 8.40 22.80 22.58
N ILE A 48 8.09 21.61 23.12
CA ILE A 48 7.76 21.47 24.54
C ILE A 48 8.99 21.70 25.43
N ASN A 49 10.18 21.28 25.00
CA ASN A 49 11.43 21.59 25.70
C ASN A 49 11.77 23.09 25.64
N VAL A 50 11.45 23.78 24.54
CA VAL A 50 11.54 25.25 24.48
C VAL A 50 10.53 25.90 25.43
N ALA A 51 9.29 25.39 25.50
CA ALA A 51 8.29 25.86 26.44
C ALA A 51 8.75 25.72 27.89
N ALA A 52 9.33 24.57 28.25
CA ALA A 52 9.90 24.32 29.57
C ALA A 52 11.02 25.33 29.89
N LYS A 53 11.97 25.54 28.98
CA LYS A 53 13.05 26.53 29.18
C LYS A 53 12.51 27.94 29.43
N LEU A 54 11.53 28.37 28.65
CA LEU A 54 10.93 29.68 28.80
C LEU A 54 10.15 29.77 30.11
N GLN A 55 9.30 28.79 30.44
CA GLN A 55 8.52 28.84 31.66
C GLN A 55 9.39 28.80 32.93
N ASN A 56 10.55 28.14 32.92
CA ASN A 56 11.51 28.21 34.04
C ASN A 56 12.11 29.62 34.20
N GLU A 57 12.33 30.37 33.12
CA GLU A 57 12.80 31.77 33.18
C GLU A 57 11.71 32.73 33.70
N PHE A 58 10.44 32.39 33.48
CA PHE A 58 9.28 33.22 33.84
C PHE A 58 8.48 32.67 35.03
N ASP A 59 9.03 31.74 35.81
CA ASP A 59 8.38 31.12 36.97
C ASP A 59 6.95 30.57 36.68
N GLY A 60 6.74 30.03 35.47
CA GLY A 60 5.45 29.50 35.02
C GLY A 60 4.39 30.56 34.67
N GLN A 61 4.75 31.85 34.69
CA GLN A 61 3.82 32.96 34.48
C GLN A 61 3.73 33.45 33.03
N LEU A 62 4.52 32.89 32.11
CA LEU A 62 4.44 33.30 30.71
C LEU A 62 3.21 32.67 30.05
N ASP A 63 2.33 33.50 29.50
CA ASP A 63 1.20 32.99 28.71
C ASP A 63 1.71 32.42 27.38
N ILE A 64 1.51 31.12 27.18
CA ILE A 64 1.95 30.39 25.99
C ILE A 64 0.75 29.81 25.25
N SER A 65 0.54 30.26 24.01
CA SER A 65 -0.27 29.53 23.03
C SER A 65 0.60 28.49 22.31
N PHE A 66 0.10 27.28 22.14
CA PHE A 66 0.89 26.15 21.67
C PHE A 66 0.21 25.38 20.52
N SER A 67 0.97 25.10 19.46
CA SER A 67 0.49 24.35 18.28
C SER A 67 1.36 23.16 17.85
N ALA A 68 2.58 23.07 18.39
CA ALA A 68 3.62 22.21 17.84
C ALA A 68 3.34 20.72 18.05
N GLY A 69 2.89 20.03 17.00
CA GLY A 69 2.66 18.59 17.03
C GLY A 69 1.59 18.12 18.00
N MET A 70 0.60 18.99 18.26
CA MET A 70 -0.52 18.67 19.12
C MET A 70 -1.42 17.63 18.48
N ASP A 71 -1.76 16.60 19.25
CA ASP A 71 -2.56 15.48 18.83
C ASP A 71 -3.49 15.05 19.99
N ALA A 72 -4.43 14.13 19.73
CA ALA A 72 -5.39 13.69 20.74
C ALA A 72 -4.74 13.06 21.99
N PHE A 73 -3.54 12.50 21.87
CA PHE A 73 -2.88 11.74 22.94
C PHE A 73 -2.02 12.62 23.85
N ASN A 74 -1.50 13.74 23.33
CA ASN A 74 -0.65 14.65 24.12
C ASN A 74 -1.36 15.91 24.63
N VAL A 75 -2.60 16.17 24.21
CA VAL A 75 -3.36 17.37 24.62
C VAL A 75 -3.51 17.48 26.14
N SER A 76 -3.78 16.36 26.81
CA SER A 76 -4.00 16.32 28.24
C SER A 76 -2.71 16.66 29.02
N ASP A 77 -1.55 16.20 28.55
CA ASP A 77 -0.27 16.49 29.20
C ASP A 77 0.10 17.98 29.05
N VAL A 78 -0.18 18.59 27.88
CA VAL A 78 0.04 20.02 27.64
C VAL A 78 -0.93 20.89 28.44
N LEU A 79 -2.19 20.48 28.60
CA LEU A 79 -3.14 21.16 29.50
C LEU A 79 -2.68 21.08 30.97
N ALA A 80 -2.18 19.92 31.39
CA ALA A 80 -1.61 19.70 32.72
C ALA A 80 -0.39 20.61 33.00
N ALA A 81 0.37 20.96 31.95
CA ALA A 81 1.48 21.92 32.00
C ALA A 81 1.03 23.40 32.09
N ASN A 82 -0.27 23.68 32.25
CA ASN A 82 -0.86 25.02 32.25
C ASN A 82 -0.58 25.82 30.95
N ILE A 83 -0.43 25.13 29.82
CA ILE A 83 -0.23 25.76 28.51
C ILE A 83 -1.56 25.85 27.77
N LYS A 84 -2.01 27.08 27.51
CA LYS A 84 -3.29 27.39 26.83
C LYS A 84 -3.26 28.79 26.22
N PRO A 85 -3.92 29.03 25.06
CA PRO A 85 -4.74 28.08 24.30
C PRO A 85 -3.92 27.13 23.41
N ILE A 86 -4.48 25.93 23.17
CA ILE A 86 -3.90 24.87 22.33
C ILE A 86 -4.54 24.89 20.94
N THR A 87 -3.71 24.80 19.89
CA THR A 87 -4.15 24.65 18.49
C THR A 87 -3.80 23.26 17.98
N VAL A 88 -4.75 22.59 17.33
CA VAL A 88 -4.63 21.18 16.91
C VAL A 88 -4.68 20.96 15.39
N CYS A 89 -4.53 22.03 14.61
CA CYS A 89 -4.73 22.00 13.15
C CYS A 89 -3.93 20.90 12.44
N THR A 90 -2.69 20.64 12.85
CA THR A 90 -1.85 19.64 12.17
C THR A 90 -2.38 18.20 12.26
N ASP A 91 -3.20 17.88 13.27
CA ASP A 91 -3.80 16.55 13.44
C ASP A 91 -5.18 16.44 12.78
N ILE A 92 -6.00 17.50 12.86
CA ILE A 92 -7.34 17.53 12.23
C ILE A 92 -7.28 17.77 10.71
N LEU A 93 -6.13 18.12 10.14
CA LEU A 93 -5.92 18.19 8.69
C LEU A 93 -5.54 16.83 8.06
N LYS A 94 -5.47 15.76 8.85
CA LYS A 94 -5.22 14.39 8.39
C LYS A 94 -6.54 13.62 8.24
N PRO A 95 -6.56 12.43 7.57
CA PRO A 95 -7.75 11.56 7.50
C PRO A 95 -8.44 11.47 8.84
N GLY A 96 -9.77 11.56 8.90
CA GLY A 96 -10.57 11.71 10.12
C GLY A 96 -10.98 13.15 10.43
N GLY A 97 -10.21 14.14 9.99
CA GLY A 97 -10.69 15.51 9.89
C GLY A 97 -11.12 16.14 11.22
N TYR A 98 -12.14 16.99 11.14
CA TYR A 98 -12.81 17.57 12.31
C TYR A 98 -13.51 16.53 13.20
N THR A 99 -13.90 15.37 12.67
CA THR A 99 -14.56 14.33 13.49
C THR A 99 -13.63 13.77 14.57
N ARG A 100 -12.31 13.89 14.38
CA ARG A 100 -11.29 13.57 15.40
C ARG A 100 -11.43 14.34 16.70
N LEU A 101 -12.10 15.49 16.71
CA LEU A 101 -12.36 16.21 17.96
C LEU A 101 -13.13 15.36 18.98
N ALA A 102 -13.89 14.35 18.53
CA ALA A 102 -14.50 13.36 19.42
C ALA A 102 -13.45 12.59 20.24
N GLN A 103 -12.34 12.18 19.62
CA GLN A 103 -11.24 11.51 20.32
C GLN A 103 -10.54 12.46 21.29
N TYR A 104 -10.28 13.71 20.91
CA TYR A 104 -9.73 14.71 21.84
C TYR A 104 -10.58 14.86 23.10
N LEU A 105 -11.90 14.97 22.94
CA LEU A 105 -12.80 15.07 24.09
C LEU A 105 -12.79 13.79 24.93
N HIS A 106 -12.71 12.62 24.29
CA HIS A 106 -12.59 11.34 25.00
C HIS A 106 -11.31 11.30 25.86
N GLU A 107 -10.14 11.53 25.26
CA GLU A 107 -8.84 11.50 25.94
C GLU A 107 -8.75 12.55 27.07
N ILE A 108 -9.31 13.74 26.88
CA ILE A 108 -9.37 14.77 27.92
C ILE A 108 -10.28 14.31 29.08
N ASN A 109 -11.48 13.81 28.77
CA ASN A 109 -12.45 13.40 29.79
C ASN A 109 -11.97 12.21 30.63
N GLU A 110 -11.32 11.22 30.00
CA GLU A 110 -10.72 10.09 30.71
C GLU A 110 -9.65 10.59 31.71
N ARG A 111 -8.73 11.45 31.25
CA ARG A 111 -7.66 12.00 32.09
C ARG A 111 -8.18 12.91 33.20
N PHE A 112 -9.24 13.68 32.95
CA PHE A 112 -9.90 14.48 33.98
C PHE A 112 -10.55 13.59 35.04
N SER A 113 -11.22 12.52 34.61
CA SER A 113 -11.89 11.55 35.50
C SER A 113 -10.87 10.82 36.38
N GLU A 114 -9.74 10.36 35.81
CA GLU A 114 -8.62 9.76 36.57
C GLU A 114 -8.09 10.67 37.67
N LYS A 115 -8.12 12.00 37.45
CA LYS A 115 -7.67 13.01 38.40
C LYS A 115 -8.78 13.56 39.30
N GLY A 116 -10.03 13.11 39.14
CA GLY A 116 -11.18 13.65 39.85
C GLY A 116 -11.39 15.15 39.63
N ALA A 117 -11.06 15.64 38.42
CA ALA A 117 -11.14 17.05 38.06
C ALA A 117 -12.37 17.34 37.21
N THR A 118 -13.03 18.46 37.49
CA THR A 118 -14.17 19.00 36.71
C THR A 118 -13.83 20.31 36.01
N THR A 119 -12.71 20.93 36.38
CA THR A 119 -12.16 22.14 35.76
C THR A 119 -10.70 21.95 35.36
N ILE A 120 -10.22 22.78 34.43
CA ILE A 120 -8.80 22.75 34.00
C ILE A 120 -7.87 23.03 35.18
N ASP A 121 -8.23 23.97 36.06
CA ASP A 121 -7.40 24.31 37.21
C ASP A 121 -7.35 23.15 38.22
N GLU A 122 -8.47 22.49 38.49
CA GLU A 122 -8.48 21.24 39.28
C GLU A 122 -7.59 20.17 38.64
N PHE A 123 -7.64 20.00 37.32
CA PHE A 123 -6.80 19.04 36.61
C PHE A 123 -5.30 19.36 36.73
N ILE A 124 -4.93 20.64 36.68
CA ILE A 124 -3.55 21.10 36.90
C ILE A 124 -3.14 20.94 38.37
N PHE A 125 -4.02 21.25 39.33
CA PHE A 125 -3.69 21.19 40.75
C PHE A 125 -3.62 19.76 41.30
N ASN A 126 -4.58 18.91 40.93
CA ASN A 126 -4.75 17.60 41.53
C ASN A 126 -3.47 16.76 41.35
N GLY A 127 -2.94 16.31 42.49
CA GLY A 127 -1.71 15.52 42.57
C GLY A 127 -0.39 16.30 42.54
N SER A 128 -0.38 17.64 42.48
CA SER A 128 0.87 18.44 42.47
C SER A 128 1.42 18.79 43.86
N GLY A 129 0.58 18.82 44.90
CA GLY A 129 0.96 19.32 46.23
C GLY A 129 1.24 20.83 46.28
N GLN A 130 1.03 21.55 45.17
CA GLN A 130 1.23 23.00 45.05
C GLN A 130 -0.04 23.77 45.39
N THR A 131 0.12 25.02 45.85
CA THR A 131 -0.99 25.95 46.12
C THR A 131 -1.19 26.99 45.01
N ASP A 132 -0.29 27.01 44.03
CA ASP A 132 -0.32 27.95 42.89
C ASP A 132 -0.33 27.17 41.57
N VAL A 133 -1.25 27.55 40.66
CA VAL A 133 -1.51 26.83 39.41
C VAL A 133 -0.34 26.96 38.45
N HIS A 134 0.37 28.09 38.48
CA HIS A 134 1.55 28.32 37.65
C HIS A 134 2.70 27.42 38.08
N ARG A 135 2.95 27.28 39.38
CA ARG A 135 3.93 26.32 39.91
C ARG A 135 3.55 24.87 39.63
N ALA A 136 2.28 24.50 39.82
CA ALA A 136 1.79 23.16 39.50
C ALA A 136 2.00 22.82 38.01
N GLY A 137 1.67 23.76 37.13
CA GLY A 137 1.88 23.63 35.69
C GLY A 137 3.35 23.54 35.30
N LEU A 138 4.22 24.37 35.88
CA LEU A 138 5.66 24.36 35.62
C LEU A 138 6.31 23.02 36.01
N GLU A 139 5.94 22.45 37.16
CA GLU A 139 6.43 21.15 37.61
C GLU A 139 6.04 20.04 36.62
N LYS A 140 4.76 20.00 36.23
CA LYS A 140 4.25 19.05 35.23
C LYS A 140 4.90 19.23 33.86
N LEU A 141 5.14 20.48 33.44
CA LEU A 141 5.81 20.80 32.19
C LEU A 141 7.24 20.25 32.15
N ASN A 142 8.00 20.42 33.24
CA ASN A 142 9.38 19.93 33.31
C ASN A 142 9.43 18.40 33.21
N LEU A 143 8.57 17.69 33.94
CA LEU A 143 8.45 16.24 33.86
C LEU A 143 8.05 15.78 32.45
N TYR A 144 7.07 16.46 31.85
CA TYR A 144 6.62 16.12 30.51
C TYR A 144 7.71 16.36 29.46
N ALA A 145 8.42 17.48 29.52
CA ALA A 145 9.51 17.82 28.61
C ALA A 145 10.68 16.83 28.65
N GLU A 146 10.99 16.24 29.80
CA GLU A 146 11.94 15.11 29.91
C GLU A 146 11.36 13.84 29.26
N SER A 147 10.10 13.51 29.57
CA SER A 147 9.48 12.26 29.12
C SER A 147 9.37 12.13 27.60
N VAL A 148 9.25 13.24 26.86
CA VAL A 148 9.10 13.21 25.39
C VAL A 148 10.38 12.85 24.64
N LEU A 149 11.55 12.90 25.28
CA LEU A 149 12.84 12.64 24.62
C LEU A 149 13.01 11.17 24.25
N ASP A 150 12.57 10.28 25.13
CA ASP A 150 12.68 8.82 24.96
C ASP A 150 11.35 8.18 24.54
N ASN A 151 10.30 8.97 24.33
CA ASN A 151 8.98 8.46 23.97
C ASN A 151 8.98 7.94 22.50
N PRO A 152 8.68 6.65 22.27
CA PRO A 152 8.64 6.06 20.93
C PRO A 152 7.67 6.78 19.99
N ALA A 153 6.62 7.42 20.51
CA ALA A 153 5.67 8.19 19.72
C ALA A 153 6.34 9.34 18.96
N TYR A 154 7.46 9.88 19.42
CA TYR A 154 8.15 11.00 18.73
C TYR A 154 9.38 10.57 17.94
N GLN A 155 9.75 9.29 18.00
CA GLN A 155 10.89 8.76 17.26
C GLN A 155 10.54 8.55 15.79
N LYS A 156 11.55 8.65 14.93
CA LYS A 156 11.39 8.34 13.52
C LYS A 156 11.28 6.83 13.37
N GLU A 157 10.14 6.36 12.91
CA GLU A 157 9.98 4.95 12.52
C GLU A 157 10.72 4.72 11.20
N ASN A 158 11.43 3.59 11.07
CA ASN A 158 12.05 3.13 9.82
C ASN A 158 11.00 2.57 8.84
N LYS A 159 9.85 3.23 8.72
CA LYS A 159 8.82 2.84 7.77
C LYS A 159 9.12 3.48 6.42
N HIS A 160 9.55 2.67 5.46
CA HIS A 160 9.65 3.06 4.06
C HIS A 160 8.26 2.99 3.41
N PHE A 161 7.42 4.00 3.65
CA PHE A 161 6.28 4.28 2.77
C PHE A 161 6.57 5.56 1.98
N ASP A 162 6.74 5.43 0.67
CA ASP A 162 6.97 6.58 -0.19
C ASP A 162 5.68 7.39 -0.38
N SER A 163 4.56 6.70 -0.59
CA SER A 163 3.26 7.34 -0.85
C SER A 163 2.10 6.35 -0.75
N ILE A 164 0.96 6.84 -0.27
CA ILE A 164 -0.33 6.14 -0.32
C ILE A 164 -0.88 6.00 -1.76
N LYS A 165 -0.34 6.79 -2.69
CA LYS A 165 -0.81 6.85 -4.08
C LYS A 165 -0.62 5.50 -4.79
N THR A 166 -1.66 5.02 -5.44
CA THR A 166 -1.65 3.91 -6.40
C THR A 166 -1.52 4.45 -7.82
N THR A 167 -1.37 3.56 -8.80
CA THR A 167 -1.34 3.92 -10.23
C THR A 167 -2.74 4.16 -10.81
N ARG A 168 -3.81 3.90 -10.05
CA ARG A 168 -5.19 4.10 -10.50
C ARG A 168 -5.49 5.58 -10.69
N THR A 169 -5.92 5.93 -11.90
CA THR A 169 -6.37 7.28 -12.22
C THR A 169 -7.69 7.61 -11.54
N LEU A 170 -7.76 8.78 -10.90
CA LEU A 170 -9.01 9.29 -10.35
C LEU A 170 -9.94 9.72 -11.49
N THR A 171 -11.19 9.29 -11.43
CA THR A 171 -12.25 9.80 -12.33
C THR A 171 -13.31 10.57 -11.54
N ALA A 172 -14.21 11.24 -12.27
CA ALA A 172 -15.32 11.97 -11.65
C ALA A 172 -16.22 11.06 -10.79
N TYR A 173 -16.46 9.82 -11.24
CA TYR A 173 -17.52 8.95 -10.68
C TYR A 173 -17.06 7.55 -10.24
N ASP A 174 -15.77 7.24 -10.37
CA ASP A 174 -15.17 5.99 -9.91
C ASP A 174 -13.98 6.32 -9.01
N CYS A 175 -14.20 6.30 -7.69
CA CYS A 175 -13.17 6.58 -6.68
C CYS A 175 -13.10 5.57 -5.54
N VAL A 176 -14.19 4.84 -5.25
CA VAL A 176 -14.17 3.82 -4.21
C VAL A 176 -13.33 2.65 -4.72
N SER A 177 -12.35 2.22 -3.93
CA SER A 177 -11.50 1.05 -4.17
C SER A 177 -10.53 0.94 -3.00
N ALA A 178 -10.26 -0.29 -2.57
CA ALA A 178 -9.28 -0.52 -1.53
C ALA A 178 -7.84 -0.49 -2.13
N PRO A 179 -7.00 0.49 -1.74
CA PRO A 179 -5.65 0.63 -2.30
C PRO A 179 -4.71 -0.54 -1.95
N CYS A 180 -5.04 -1.33 -0.92
CA CYS A 180 -4.33 -2.55 -0.59
C CYS A 180 -4.55 -3.68 -1.61
N ILE A 181 -5.71 -3.72 -2.29
CA ILE A 181 -6.02 -4.71 -3.34
C ILE A 181 -5.21 -4.37 -4.60
N GLU A 182 -5.25 -3.11 -5.04
CA GLU A 182 -4.59 -2.64 -6.27
C GLU A 182 -3.07 -2.88 -6.31
N ASN A 183 -2.44 -2.95 -5.14
CA ASN A 183 -1.00 -3.16 -5.02
C ASN A 183 -0.63 -4.63 -4.75
N CYS A 184 -1.63 -5.51 -4.62
CA CYS A 184 -1.42 -6.94 -4.44
C CYS A 184 -1.38 -7.62 -5.81
N ALA A 185 -0.31 -8.34 -6.13
CA ALA A 185 -0.14 -9.00 -7.43
C ALA A 185 -1.20 -10.06 -7.75
N THR A 186 -1.96 -10.50 -6.74
CA THR A 186 -3.07 -11.46 -6.89
C THR A 186 -4.43 -10.81 -6.70
N ASP A 187 -4.55 -9.49 -6.55
CA ASP A 187 -5.84 -8.79 -6.31
C ASP A 187 -6.64 -9.37 -5.13
N GLN A 188 -5.95 -9.73 -4.04
CA GLN A 188 -6.60 -10.30 -2.85
C GLN A 188 -7.72 -9.40 -2.34
N GLU A 189 -8.89 -9.95 -2.05
CA GLU A 189 -10.04 -9.25 -1.46
C GLU A 189 -9.79 -8.96 0.03
N ILE A 190 -8.78 -8.15 0.32
CA ILE A 190 -8.27 -7.89 1.69
C ILE A 190 -9.37 -7.42 2.65
N PRO A 191 -10.20 -6.42 2.30
CA PRO A 191 -11.28 -6.02 3.17
C PRO A 191 -12.26 -7.16 3.49
N GLU A 192 -12.45 -8.10 2.57
CA GLU A 192 -13.43 -9.17 2.70
C GLU A 192 -12.97 -10.25 3.67
N TYR A 193 -11.77 -10.79 3.51
CA TYR A 193 -11.29 -11.76 4.51
C TYR A 193 -11.02 -11.09 5.87
N MET A 194 -10.70 -9.78 5.91
CA MET A 194 -10.63 -9.03 7.16
C MET A 194 -11.99 -8.98 7.85
N HIS A 195 -13.07 -8.77 7.09
CA HIS A 195 -14.43 -8.82 7.62
C HIS A 195 -14.73 -10.17 8.26
N HIS A 196 -14.51 -11.25 7.52
CA HIS A 196 -14.75 -12.61 8.00
C HIS A 196 -13.95 -12.92 9.27
N VAL A 197 -12.67 -12.56 9.32
CA VAL A 197 -11.86 -12.73 10.54
C VAL A 197 -12.41 -11.90 11.69
N ALA A 198 -12.79 -10.64 11.48
CA ALA A 198 -13.39 -9.80 12.52
C ALA A 198 -14.71 -10.39 13.07
N GLN A 199 -15.48 -11.11 12.25
CA GLN A 199 -16.70 -11.81 12.66
C GLN A 199 -16.46 -13.19 13.28
N GLY A 200 -15.22 -13.69 13.29
CA GLY A 200 -14.89 -15.03 13.78
C GLY A 200 -15.17 -16.16 12.77
N ASP A 201 -15.42 -15.83 11.50
CA ASP A 201 -15.68 -16.78 10.42
C ASP A 201 -14.41 -17.08 9.60
N PHE A 202 -13.53 -17.91 10.17
CA PHE A 202 -12.21 -18.17 9.56
C PHE A 202 -12.29 -19.04 8.30
N ASN A 203 -13.37 -19.80 8.14
CA ASN A 203 -13.58 -20.61 6.94
C ASN A 203 -13.88 -19.72 5.74
N SER A 204 -14.85 -18.81 5.86
CA SER A 204 -15.14 -17.85 4.78
C SER A 204 -13.93 -16.96 4.50
N ALA A 205 -13.18 -16.55 5.53
CA ALA A 205 -11.94 -15.79 5.33
C ALA A 205 -10.92 -16.56 4.49
N TYR A 206 -10.73 -17.86 4.77
CA TYR A 206 -9.82 -18.70 4.02
C TYR A 206 -10.31 -18.92 2.57
N GLU A 207 -11.60 -19.18 2.36
CA GLU A 207 -12.21 -19.29 1.03
C GLU A 207 -12.01 -18.02 0.19
N THR A 208 -12.27 -16.84 0.78
CA THR A 208 -12.01 -15.54 0.14
C THR A 208 -10.55 -15.40 -0.30
N ILE A 209 -9.60 -15.84 0.53
CA ILE A 209 -8.19 -15.80 0.18
C ILE A 209 -7.91 -16.74 -1.01
N LEU A 210 -8.47 -17.94 -1.00
CA LEU A 210 -8.23 -18.97 -2.02
C LEU A 210 -8.82 -18.62 -3.40
N ASN A 211 -9.81 -17.72 -3.46
CA ASN A 211 -10.36 -17.20 -4.73
C ASN A 211 -9.30 -16.58 -5.64
N THR A 212 -8.22 -16.06 -5.05
CA THR A 212 -7.17 -15.37 -5.81
C THR A 212 -5.75 -15.75 -5.41
N ASN A 213 -5.55 -16.54 -4.35
CA ASN A 213 -4.23 -16.94 -3.89
C ASN A 213 -4.25 -18.38 -3.34
N PRO A 214 -3.71 -19.36 -4.07
CA PRO A 214 -3.66 -20.75 -3.64
C PRO A 214 -2.50 -21.06 -2.68
N MET A 215 -1.70 -20.06 -2.30
CA MET A 215 -0.55 -20.26 -1.41
C MET A 215 -0.57 -19.35 -0.17
N PRO A 216 -1.65 -19.36 0.63
CA PRO A 216 -1.79 -18.50 1.80
C PRO A 216 -0.88 -18.86 2.97
N GLY A 217 -0.46 -20.12 3.15
CA GLY A 217 0.52 -20.49 4.16
C GLY A 217 1.89 -19.86 3.89
N VAL A 218 2.34 -19.93 2.64
CA VAL A 218 3.60 -19.32 2.17
C VAL A 218 3.48 -17.80 2.18
N THR A 219 2.46 -17.24 1.52
CA THR A 219 2.31 -15.77 1.41
C THR A 219 1.86 -15.11 2.72
N GLY A 220 1.31 -15.86 3.68
CA GLY A 220 1.07 -15.42 5.05
C GLY A 220 2.32 -15.39 5.91
N SER A 221 3.43 -15.99 5.44
CA SER A 221 4.68 -16.08 6.19
C SER A 221 5.76 -15.15 5.63
N VAL A 222 5.92 -15.08 4.30
CA VAL A 222 7.08 -14.43 3.66
C VAL A 222 6.74 -13.41 2.57
N CYS A 223 5.46 -13.00 2.45
CA CYS A 223 5.11 -11.91 1.55
C CYS A 223 5.79 -10.59 1.97
N ASP A 224 6.22 -9.83 0.97
CA ASP A 224 6.74 -8.46 1.06
C ASP A 224 5.65 -7.43 1.41
N HIS A 225 4.38 -7.89 1.44
CA HIS A 225 3.21 -7.21 2.00
C HIS A 225 3.06 -5.75 1.56
N LEU A 226 3.40 -5.46 0.29
CA LEU A 226 3.30 -4.12 -0.30
C LEU A 226 1.90 -3.51 -0.17
N CYS A 227 0.85 -4.33 -0.01
CA CYS A 227 -0.50 -3.90 0.32
C CYS A 227 -0.58 -3.04 1.61
N GLN A 228 0.25 -3.30 2.63
CA GLN A 228 0.30 -2.51 3.86
C GLN A 228 0.84 -1.10 3.61
N GLN A 229 1.80 -0.95 2.69
CA GLN A 229 2.35 0.36 2.32
C GLN A 229 1.31 1.29 1.67
N LYS A 230 0.24 0.72 1.13
CA LYS A 230 -0.88 1.44 0.52
C LYS A 230 -2.14 1.49 1.38
N CYS A 231 -2.10 0.94 2.60
CA CYS A 231 -3.23 0.99 3.51
C CYS A 231 -3.53 2.45 3.92
N THR A 232 -4.78 2.89 3.81
CA THR A 232 -5.22 4.25 4.19
C THR A 232 -4.86 4.59 5.64
N ARG A 233 -4.75 3.58 6.51
CA ARG A 233 -4.32 3.75 7.91
C ARG A 233 -2.90 4.28 8.08
N ASN A 234 -2.02 4.22 7.07
CA ASN A 234 -0.70 4.87 7.12
C ASN A 234 -0.79 6.37 7.45
N ASN A 235 -1.86 7.03 7.02
CA ASN A 235 -2.10 8.44 7.27
C ASN A 235 -3.01 8.70 8.48
N LEU A 236 -3.48 7.63 9.15
CA LEU A 236 -4.35 7.70 10.32
C LEU A 236 -3.59 7.31 11.60
N ASP A 237 -3.08 6.08 11.67
CA ASP A 237 -2.36 5.52 12.82
C ASP A 237 -1.31 4.46 12.41
N SER A 238 -1.64 3.17 12.48
CA SER A 238 -0.78 2.06 12.12
C SER A 238 -1.48 1.16 11.10
N THR A 239 -0.72 0.62 10.14
CA THR A 239 -1.24 -0.30 9.13
C THR A 239 -1.82 -1.55 9.75
N LEU A 240 -2.67 -2.24 8.97
CA LEU A 240 -3.18 -3.55 9.34
C LEU A 240 -2.09 -4.62 9.17
N LEU A 241 -2.05 -5.62 10.06
CA LEU A 241 -1.23 -6.83 9.92
C LEU A 241 -1.80 -7.80 8.86
N ILE A 242 -1.83 -7.34 7.60
CA ILE A 242 -2.47 -8.01 6.46
C ILE A 242 -1.91 -9.42 6.22
N ARG A 243 -0.58 -9.55 6.29
CA ARG A 243 0.12 -10.83 6.09
C ARG A 243 -0.20 -11.81 7.22
N GLU A 244 -0.16 -11.34 8.46
CA GLU A 244 -0.36 -12.17 9.65
C GLU A 244 -1.82 -12.62 9.78
N ILE A 245 -2.79 -11.77 9.42
CA ILE A 245 -4.21 -12.16 9.37
C ILE A 245 -4.45 -13.26 8.32
N LYS A 246 -3.80 -13.17 7.16
CA LYS A 246 -3.89 -14.22 6.12
C LYS A 246 -3.39 -15.57 6.64
N ARG A 247 -2.23 -15.56 7.32
CA ARG A 247 -1.69 -16.76 7.96
C ARG A 247 -2.63 -17.31 9.03
N PHE A 248 -3.14 -16.44 9.90
CA PHE A 248 -4.10 -16.81 10.93
C PHE A 248 -5.35 -17.49 10.34
N ALA A 249 -5.92 -16.92 9.27
CA ALA A 249 -7.11 -17.49 8.61
C ALA A 249 -6.84 -18.91 8.08
N GLN A 250 -5.69 -19.13 7.44
CA GLN A 250 -5.31 -20.46 6.95
C GLN A 250 -5.15 -21.47 8.09
N GLU A 251 -4.39 -21.12 9.14
CA GLU A 251 -4.10 -22.02 10.27
C GLU A 251 -5.32 -22.33 11.15
N ASN A 252 -6.35 -21.48 11.16
CA ASN A 252 -7.55 -21.64 12.01
C ASN A 252 -8.82 -22.05 11.24
N SER A 253 -8.73 -22.18 9.93
CA SER A 253 -9.83 -22.74 9.12
C SER A 253 -9.94 -24.26 9.30
N GLN A 254 -11.15 -24.80 9.20
CA GLN A 254 -11.42 -26.22 9.29
C GLN A 254 -12.45 -26.66 8.25
N GLY A 255 -12.11 -27.67 7.45
CA GLY A 255 -13.07 -28.35 6.58
C GLY A 255 -13.53 -27.55 5.36
N VAL A 256 -12.73 -26.58 4.90
CA VAL A 256 -12.98 -25.90 3.62
C VAL A 256 -12.84 -26.90 2.49
N GLN A 257 -13.92 -27.10 1.74
CA GLN A 257 -13.98 -28.02 0.60
C GLN A 257 -13.87 -27.23 -0.70
N ILE A 258 -12.86 -27.56 -1.49
CA ILE A 258 -12.64 -26.95 -2.80
C ILE A 258 -12.97 -27.99 -3.86
N GLU A 259 -14.01 -27.74 -4.63
CA GLU A 259 -14.48 -28.64 -5.69
C GLU A 259 -14.18 -28.02 -7.06
N PRO A 260 -13.27 -28.61 -7.86
CA PRO A 260 -12.99 -28.13 -9.21
C PRO A 260 -14.17 -28.42 -10.16
N LYS A 261 -14.25 -27.66 -11.26
CA LYS A 261 -15.21 -27.95 -12.33
C LYS A 261 -14.89 -29.32 -12.98
N PRO A 262 -15.91 -30.00 -13.57
CA PRO A 262 -15.67 -31.23 -14.32
C PRO A 262 -14.67 -31.06 -15.46
N PHE A 263 -13.97 -32.15 -15.81
CA PHE A 263 -12.97 -32.14 -16.88
C PHE A 263 -13.51 -31.56 -18.19
N ASN A 264 -12.83 -30.53 -18.71
CA ASN A 264 -13.27 -29.76 -19.86
C ASN A 264 -12.70 -30.24 -21.21
N GLY A 265 -11.92 -31.33 -21.22
CA GLY A 265 -11.33 -31.89 -22.43
C GLY A 265 -9.96 -31.33 -22.81
N LYS A 266 -9.38 -30.43 -21.99
CA LYS A 266 -8.09 -29.79 -22.27
C LYS A 266 -6.99 -30.17 -21.28
N THR A 267 -5.79 -30.32 -21.81
CA THR A 267 -4.60 -30.81 -21.09
C THR A 267 -3.48 -29.79 -21.12
N ILE A 268 -2.89 -29.50 -19.95
CA ILE A 268 -1.83 -28.50 -19.79
C ILE A 268 -0.61 -29.12 -19.10
N ALA A 269 0.57 -28.92 -19.67
CA ALA A 269 1.84 -29.23 -19.02
C ALA A 269 2.45 -27.98 -18.38
N ILE A 270 2.96 -28.11 -17.17
CA ILE A 270 3.61 -27.02 -16.43
C ILE A 270 5.06 -27.43 -16.12
N VAL A 271 6.02 -26.57 -16.42
CA VAL A 271 7.44 -26.81 -16.13
C VAL A 271 7.84 -26.02 -14.89
N GLY A 272 8.13 -26.72 -13.80
CA GLY A 272 8.52 -26.18 -12.49
C GLY A 272 7.36 -26.14 -11.49
N ALA A 273 7.56 -26.77 -10.34
CA ALA A 273 6.61 -26.79 -9.22
C ALA A 273 6.90 -25.68 -8.19
N GLY A 274 7.38 -24.51 -8.62
CA GLY A 274 7.53 -23.31 -7.79
C GLY A 274 6.20 -22.55 -7.61
N PRO A 275 6.19 -21.43 -6.86
CA PRO A 275 4.95 -20.68 -6.58
C PRO A 275 4.15 -20.27 -7.83
N SER A 276 4.84 -19.91 -8.91
CA SER A 276 4.19 -19.54 -10.17
C SER A 276 3.51 -20.72 -10.86
N GLY A 277 4.21 -21.85 -10.95
CA GLY A 277 3.68 -23.09 -11.53
C GLY A 277 2.51 -23.67 -10.72
N LEU A 278 2.65 -23.71 -9.38
CA LEU A 278 1.60 -24.17 -8.48
C LEU A 278 0.35 -23.28 -8.55
N SER A 279 0.52 -21.97 -8.62
CA SER A 279 -0.60 -21.02 -8.78
C SER A 279 -1.33 -21.23 -10.11
N CYS A 280 -0.57 -21.30 -11.21
CA CYS A 280 -1.13 -21.56 -12.54
C CYS A 280 -1.91 -22.89 -12.57
N ALA A 281 -1.32 -23.95 -11.99
CA ALA A 281 -1.93 -25.27 -11.91
C ALA A 281 -3.26 -25.26 -11.18
N TYR A 282 -3.32 -24.60 -10.02
CA TYR A 282 -4.52 -24.51 -9.21
C TYR A 282 -5.69 -23.89 -9.98
N PHE A 283 -5.51 -22.70 -10.57
CA PHE A 283 -6.60 -22.02 -11.26
C PHE A 283 -7.06 -22.76 -12.53
N LEU A 284 -6.13 -23.38 -13.26
CA LEU A 284 -6.48 -24.23 -14.40
C LEU A 284 -7.26 -25.48 -13.95
N ALA A 285 -6.82 -26.17 -12.91
CA ALA A 285 -7.51 -27.34 -12.38
C ALA A 285 -8.92 -26.98 -11.87
N MET A 286 -9.06 -25.83 -11.19
CA MET A 286 -10.36 -25.31 -10.74
C MET A 286 -11.34 -25.06 -11.88
N ASP A 287 -10.86 -24.72 -13.08
CA ASP A 287 -11.68 -24.56 -14.29
C ASP A 287 -11.85 -25.86 -15.10
N GLY A 288 -11.42 -27.00 -14.55
CA GLY A 288 -11.61 -28.33 -15.11
C GLY A 288 -10.56 -28.76 -16.14
N PHE A 289 -9.43 -28.08 -16.24
CA PHE A 289 -8.31 -28.55 -17.06
C PHE A 289 -7.62 -29.74 -16.39
N LYS A 290 -7.12 -30.69 -17.18
CA LYS A 290 -6.16 -31.69 -16.66
C LYS A 290 -4.76 -31.06 -16.68
N VAL A 291 -4.10 -31.04 -15.53
CA VAL A 291 -2.81 -30.36 -15.36
C VAL A 291 -1.76 -31.33 -14.82
N ASP A 292 -0.64 -31.44 -15.55
CA ASP A 292 0.53 -32.20 -15.14
C ASP A 292 1.74 -31.24 -14.95
N ILE A 293 2.36 -31.24 -13.77
CA ILE A 293 3.56 -30.45 -13.46
C ILE A 293 4.81 -31.33 -13.57
N TYR A 294 5.84 -30.86 -14.24
CA TYR A 294 7.16 -31.50 -14.35
C TYR A 294 8.17 -30.71 -13.51
N GLU A 295 8.71 -31.34 -12.46
CA GLU A 295 9.63 -30.75 -11.49
C GLU A 295 10.97 -31.46 -11.52
N ALA A 296 12.05 -30.70 -11.71
CA ALA A 296 13.41 -31.23 -11.80
C ALA A 296 13.90 -31.84 -10.48
N LYS A 297 13.46 -31.32 -9.34
CA LYS A 297 13.86 -31.75 -7.99
C LYS A 297 12.96 -32.88 -7.45
N PRO A 298 13.38 -33.57 -6.38
CA PRO A 298 12.56 -34.60 -5.72
C PRO A 298 11.44 -34.02 -4.83
N PHE A 299 11.24 -32.69 -4.82
CA PHE A 299 10.25 -32.00 -3.99
C PHE A 299 9.67 -30.78 -4.74
N SER A 300 8.50 -30.32 -4.31
CA SER A 300 7.77 -29.17 -4.88
C SER A 300 7.88 -27.93 -3.98
N GLY A 301 7.44 -26.78 -4.50
CA GLY A 301 7.48 -25.46 -3.88
C GLY A 301 8.70 -24.62 -4.30
N GLY A 302 9.61 -25.15 -5.11
CA GLY A 302 10.73 -24.39 -5.67
C GLY A 302 11.56 -23.69 -4.58
N MET A 303 11.88 -22.40 -4.77
CA MET A 303 12.70 -21.64 -3.81
C MET A 303 12.07 -21.51 -2.42
N VAL A 304 10.74 -21.55 -2.30
CA VAL A 304 10.12 -21.42 -0.97
C VAL A 304 10.35 -22.65 -0.10
N SER A 305 10.51 -23.82 -0.72
CA SER A 305 10.88 -25.08 -0.06
C SER A 305 12.39 -25.30 0.05
N ASP A 306 13.18 -24.61 -0.78
CA ASP A 306 14.61 -24.90 -0.93
C ASP A 306 15.51 -23.85 -0.26
N ALA A 307 15.22 -22.55 -0.39
CA ALA A 307 16.15 -21.49 0.00
C ALA A 307 15.67 -20.62 1.17
N ILE A 308 14.36 -20.46 1.34
CA ILE A 308 13.84 -19.64 2.45
C ILE A 308 14.14 -20.34 3.79
N PRO A 309 14.63 -19.66 4.84
CA PRO A 309 14.92 -20.32 6.11
C PRO A 309 13.65 -20.72 6.90
N VAL A 310 13.73 -21.83 7.64
CA VAL A 310 12.61 -22.37 8.45
C VAL A 310 12.13 -21.41 9.55
N PHE A 311 13.01 -20.53 10.03
CA PHE A 311 12.65 -19.50 11.02
C PHE A 311 11.76 -18.38 10.44
N ARG A 312 11.58 -18.33 9.11
CA ARG A 312 10.65 -17.44 8.40
C ARG A 312 9.44 -18.19 7.85
N LEU A 313 9.62 -19.43 7.38
CA LEU A 313 8.59 -20.23 6.72
C LEU A 313 8.69 -21.70 7.11
N LEU A 314 7.66 -22.21 7.79
CA LEU A 314 7.59 -23.60 8.21
C LEU A 314 7.28 -24.53 7.03
N ASP A 315 7.85 -25.73 7.06
CA ASP A 315 7.56 -26.78 6.06
C ASP A 315 6.08 -27.17 6.06
N GLU A 316 5.42 -27.17 7.23
CA GLU A 316 3.99 -27.44 7.35
C GLU A 316 3.15 -26.44 6.54
N SER A 317 3.47 -25.14 6.61
CA SER A 317 2.77 -24.10 5.84
C SER A 317 2.94 -24.30 4.33
N ILE A 318 4.11 -24.74 3.88
CA ILE A 318 4.37 -25.05 2.46
C ILE A 318 3.59 -26.28 2.02
N ASN A 319 3.66 -27.35 2.83
CA ASN A 319 3.01 -28.61 2.50
C ASN A 319 1.49 -28.46 2.45
N ASN A 320 0.90 -27.69 3.36
CA ASN A 320 -0.53 -27.38 3.33
C ASN A 320 -0.96 -26.70 2.02
N ASP A 321 -0.20 -25.72 1.54
CA ASP A 321 -0.47 -25.05 0.26
C ASP A 321 -0.28 -26.01 -0.94
N ILE A 322 0.76 -26.85 -0.93
CA ILE A 322 1.01 -27.82 -2.00
C ILE A 322 -0.05 -28.91 -2.04
N ASP A 323 -0.45 -29.42 -0.87
CA ASP A 323 -1.45 -30.47 -0.74
C ASP A 323 -2.82 -29.95 -1.16
N LEU A 324 -3.11 -28.66 -0.93
CA LEU A 324 -4.29 -27.99 -1.50
C LEU A 324 -4.28 -28.05 -3.03
N VAL A 325 -3.17 -27.68 -3.68
CA VAL A 325 -3.05 -27.73 -5.14
C VAL A 325 -3.19 -29.15 -5.66
N LYS A 326 -2.64 -30.15 -4.97
CA LYS A 326 -2.84 -31.56 -5.34
C LYS A 326 -4.28 -32.01 -5.16
N SER A 327 -4.98 -31.52 -4.13
CA SER A 327 -6.35 -31.92 -3.82
C SER A 327 -7.36 -31.56 -4.91
N VAL A 328 -7.07 -30.54 -5.72
CA VAL A 328 -7.91 -30.14 -6.87
C VAL A 328 -7.59 -30.91 -8.16
N GLY A 329 -6.78 -31.97 -8.09
CA GLY A 329 -6.53 -32.88 -9.21
C GLY A 329 -5.30 -32.57 -10.05
N VAL A 330 -4.33 -31.83 -9.50
CA VAL A 330 -3.04 -31.56 -10.15
C VAL A 330 -2.05 -32.71 -9.89
N ASP A 331 -1.51 -33.28 -10.97
CA ASP A 331 -0.49 -34.33 -10.91
C ASP A 331 0.92 -33.72 -10.98
N ILE A 332 1.85 -34.15 -10.11
CA ILE A 332 3.24 -33.64 -10.08
C ILE A 332 4.24 -34.78 -10.33
N HIS A 333 5.01 -34.65 -11.40
CA HIS A 333 6.10 -35.53 -11.80
C HIS A 333 7.44 -34.99 -11.30
N TYR A 334 7.91 -35.53 -10.18
CA TYR A 334 9.22 -35.20 -9.61
C TYR A 334 10.38 -35.83 -10.39
N ASN A 335 11.60 -35.32 -10.18
CA ASN A 335 12.83 -35.78 -10.86
C ASN A 335 12.70 -35.78 -12.40
N SER A 336 11.95 -34.83 -12.94
CA SER A 336 11.61 -34.73 -14.35
C SER A 336 12.17 -33.41 -14.90
N ASP A 337 13.48 -33.41 -15.16
CA ASP A 337 14.13 -32.27 -15.80
C ASP A 337 13.67 -32.13 -17.25
N VAL A 338 13.34 -30.91 -17.67
CA VAL A 338 12.78 -30.64 -19.00
C VAL A 338 13.87 -30.08 -19.88
N ASP A 339 14.58 -30.99 -20.56
CA ASP A 339 15.49 -30.63 -21.64
C ASP A 339 14.73 -30.31 -22.94
N LYS A 340 15.48 -29.98 -24.01
CA LYS A 340 14.88 -29.68 -25.31
C LYS A 340 14.02 -30.82 -25.87
N ASN A 341 14.45 -32.08 -25.72
CA ASN A 341 13.71 -33.21 -26.29
C ASN A 341 12.40 -33.45 -25.53
N MET A 342 12.45 -33.31 -24.20
CA MET A 342 11.27 -33.40 -23.35
C MET A 342 10.31 -32.25 -23.68
N PHE A 343 10.81 -31.02 -23.82
CA PHE A 343 10.00 -29.87 -24.24
C PHE A 343 9.28 -30.11 -25.59
N ASP A 344 10.01 -30.59 -26.61
CA ASP A 344 9.44 -30.92 -27.92
C ASP A 344 8.39 -32.05 -27.86
N THR A 345 8.47 -32.91 -26.83
CA THR A 345 7.49 -33.97 -26.56
C THR A 345 6.24 -33.39 -25.91
N LEU A 346 6.42 -32.58 -24.86
CA LEU A 346 5.31 -31.89 -24.19
C LEU A 346 4.49 -31.04 -25.16
N GLN A 347 5.14 -30.40 -26.15
CA GLN A 347 4.44 -29.60 -27.17
C GLN A 347 3.53 -30.41 -28.09
N LYS A 348 3.75 -31.73 -28.20
CA LYS A 348 2.92 -32.63 -29.02
C LYS A 348 1.81 -33.28 -28.19
N ASP A 349 2.08 -33.54 -26.92
CA ASP A 349 1.22 -34.34 -26.05
C ASP A 349 0.17 -33.50 -25.30
N TYR A 350 0.38 -32.18 -25.17
CA TYR A 350 -0.49 -31.27 -24.43
C TYR A 350 -1.06 -30.16 -25.32
N ASP A 351 -2.24 -29.64 -24.96
CA ASP A 351 -2.86 -28.51 -25.67
C ASP A 351 -2.09 -27.20 -25.47
N SER A 352 -1.42 -27.01 -24.32
CA SER A 352 -0.56 -25.86 -24.03
C SER A 352 0.46 -26.16 -22.94
N ILE A 353 1.50 -25.33 -22.86
CA ILE A 353 2.57 -25.40 -21.87
C ILE A 353 2.67 -24.10 -21.09
N TYR A 354 2.90 -24.18 -19.78
CA TYR A 354 3.31 -23.04 -18.95
C TYR A 354 4.73 -23.24 -18.40
N LEU A 355 5.59 -22.23 -18.58
CA LEU A 355 6.97 -22.22 -18.09
C LEU A 355 7.07 -21.41 -16.80
N GLY A 356 7.35 -22.10 -15.68
CA GLY A 356 7.48 -21.53 -14.33
C GLY A 356 8.75 -21.99 -13.59
N ALA A 357 9.82 -22.32 -14.33
CA ALA A 357 11.05 -22.92 -13.78
C ALA A 357 11.91 -21.98 -12.89
N GLY A 358 11.63 -20.67 -12.91
CA GLY A 358 12.31 -19.66 -12.12
C GLY A 358 13.72 -19.29 -12.61
N ALA A 359 14.45 -18.51 -11.79
CA ALA A 359 15.84 -18.10 -12.02
C ALA A 359 16.79 -18.87 -11.09
N GLN A 360 17.17 -20.09 -11.47
CA GLN A 360 17.91 -21.00 -10.58
C GLN A 360 19.43 -20.81 -10.59
N ASN A 361 19.99 -20.04 -11.53
CA ASN A 361 21.43 -19.82 -11.62
C ASN A 361 21.85 -18.62 -10.77
N ASN A 362 23.05 -18.64 -10.18
CA ASN A 362 23.59 -17.52 -9.41
C ASN A 362 24.41 -16.59 -10.32
N LYS A 363 24.31 -15.28 -10.07
CA LYS A 363 25.21 -14.30 -10.70
C LYS A 363 26.60 -14.41 -10.10
N LYS A 364 27.61 -14.42 -10.97
CA LYS A 364 29.03 -14.44 -10.60
C LYS A 364 29.57 -13.04 -10.35
N LEU A 365 30.40 -12.88 -9.33
CA LEU A 365 31.16 -11.67 -9.02
C LEU A 365 32.12 -11.33 -10.17
N ASN A 366 32.63 -12.33 -10.88
CA ASN A 366 33.64 -12.19 -11.93
C ASN A 366 34.95 -11.56 -11.42
N ILE A 367 35.40 -11.97 -10.24
CA ILE A 367 36.65 -11.52 -9.62
C ILE A 367 37.62 -12.69 -9.43
N GLU A 368 38.91 -12.38 -9.26
CA GLU A 368 39.91 -13.40 -8.93
C GLU A 368 39.58 -14.09 -7.60
N GLY A 369 39.73 -15.42 -7.55
CA GLY A 369 39.50 -16.23 -6.35
C GLY A 369 38.05 -16.63 -6.06
N GLU A 370 37.09 -16.27 -6.92
CA GLU A 370 35.68 -16.64 -6.75
C GLU A 370 35.42 -18.17 -6.75
N SER A 371 36.33 -18.96 -7.32
CA SER A 371 36.23 -20.43 -7.35
C SER A 371 36.95 -21.14 -6.19
N LEU A 372 37.38 -20.41 -5.16
CA LEU A 372 38.00 -21.02 -3.99
C LEU A 372 36.99 -21.88 -3.20
N PRO A 373 37.42 -22.99 -2.55
CA PRO A 373 36.52 -23.93 -1.88
C PRO A 373 35.62 -23.32 -0.80
N ASN A 374 36.07 -22.28 -0.09
CA ASN A 374 35.29 -21.63 0.95
C ASN A 374 34.45 -20.44 0.42
N VAL A 375 34.34 -20.28 -0.90
CA VAL A 375 33.32 -19.43 -1.52
C VAL A 375 32.10 -20.31 -1.77
N MET A 376 31.03 -20.09 -1.02
CA MET A 376 29.82 -20.92 -1.10
C MET A 376 28.73 -20.21 -1.90
N GLU A 377 28.13 -20.92 -2.84
CA GLU A 377 26.96 -20.39 -3.54
C GLU A 377 25.77 -20.23 -2.57
N PRO A 378 25.09 -19.06 -2.54
CA PRO A 378 24.12 -18.71 -1.51
C PRO A 378 22.91 -19.65 -1.48
N LEU A 379 22.33 -19.96 -2.65
CA LEU A 379 21.16 -20.84 -2.73
C LEU A 379 21.51 -22.28 -2.36
N ALA A 380 22.69 -22.76 -2.78
CA ALA A 380 23.17 -24.08 -2.43
C ALA A 380 23.44 -24.19 -0.93
N PHE A 381 24.02 -23.15 -0.31
CA PHE A 381 24.21 -23.06 1.13
C PHE A 381 22.87 -23.12 1.89
N LEU A 382 21.92 -22.25 1.55
CA LEU A 382 20.60 -22.21 2.18
C LEU A 382 19.85 -23.55 2.04
N SER A 383 19.90 -24.15 0.85
CA SER A 383 19.35 -25.47 0.56
C SER A 383 19.95 -26.57 1.42
N LYS A 384 21.29 -26.61 1.55
CA LYS A 384 21.96 -27.59 2.40
C LYS A 384 21.63 -27.43 3.87
N VAL A 385 21.54 -26.19 4.37
CA VAL A 385 21.12 -25.93 5.76
C VAL A 385 19.70 -26.41 5.97
N ARG A 386 18.79 -26.08 5.06
CA ARG A 386 17.38 -26.50 5.16
C ARG A 386 17.20 -28.02 5.13
N ARG A 387 18.03 -28.74 4.36
CA ARG A 387 18.04 -30.21 4.32
C ARG A 387 18.78 -30.86 5.49
N GLY A 388 19.33 -30.07 6.43
CA GLY A 388 20.09 -30.56 7.58
C GLY A 388 21.47 -31.13 7.23
N GLU A 389 21.99 -30.81 6.03
CA GLU A 389 23.33 -31.21 5.59
C GLU A 389 24.43 -30.30 6.17
N ILE A 390 24.09 -29.05 6.52
CA ILE A 390 24.96 -28.11 7.22
C ILE A 390 24.25 -27.69 8.51
N ASN A 391 24.82 -28.07 9.66
CA ASN A 391 24.24 -27.80 10.98
C ASN A 391 25.12 -26.87 11.84
N GLU A 392 26.38 -26.67 11.46
CA GLU A 392 27.33 -25.74 12.09
C GLU A 392 28.22 -25.14 10.99
N LEU A 393 28.59 -23.88 11.15
CA LEU A 393 29.53 -23.19 10.26
C LEU A 393 30.64 -22.52 11.07
N GLY A 394 30.27 -21.79 12.14
CA GLY A 394 31.21 -21.04 12.97
C GLY A 394 32.00 -19.98 12.19
N GLY A 395 33.08 -19.47 12.80
CA GLY A 395 34.03 -18.57 12.13
C GLY A 395 33.49 -17.18 11.77
N ARG A 396 34.28 -16.43 11.01
CA ARG A 396 33.96 -15.12 10.42
C ARG A 396 33.46 -15.30 8.99
N ILE A 397 32.25 -14.86 8.71
CA ILE A 397 31.57 -15.07 7.42
C ILE A 397 31.28 -13.72 6.76
N ALA A 398 31.68 -13.57 5.50
CA ALA A 398 31.27 -12.44 4.68
C ALA A 398 30.08 -12.82 3.80
N VAL A 399 28.98 -12.07 3.89
CA VAL A 399 27.87 -12.16 2.94
C VAL A 399 27.90 -10.93 2.04
N ILE A 400 28.13 -11.12 0.74
CA ILE A 400 28.26 -10.01 -0.21
C ILE A 400 26.90 -9.77 -0.87
N GLY A 401 26.29 -8.60 -0.66
CA GLY A 401 25.01 -8.24 -1.25
C GLY A 401 24.08 -7.51 -0.29
N GLY A 402 22.90 -7.14 -0.77
CA GLY A 402 21.91 -6.41 0.05
C GLY A 402 20.46 -6.77 -0.23
N GLY A 403 20.20 -7.87 -0.94
CA GLY A 403 18.84 -8.39 -1.20
C GLY A 403 18.38 -9.41 -0.15
N ASN A 404 17.14 -9.87 -0.27
CA ASN A 404 16.55 -10.82 0.70
C ASN A 404 17.36 -12.11 0.84
N THR A 405 17.93 -12.65 -0.24
CA THR A 405 18.83 -13.81 -0.18
C THR A 405 20.09 -13.54 0.67
N ALA A 406 20.63 -12.31 0.61
CA ALA A 406 21.77 -11.94 1.45
C ALA A 406 21.36 -11.85 2.93
N MET A 407 20.16 -11.34 3.23
CA MET A 407 19.64 -11.30 4.60
C MET A 407 19.40 -12.72 5.13
N ASP A 408 18.78 -13.58 4.34
CA ASP A 408 18.54 -14.99 4.69
C ASP A 408 19.87 -15.74 4.94
N ALA A 409 20.86 -15.58 4.06
CA ALA A 409 22.18 -16.19 4.22
C ALA A 409 22.90 -15.67 5.48
N ALA A 410 22.85 -14.35 5.74
CA ALA A 410 23.49 -13.76 6.90
C ALA A 410 22.86 -14.22 8.22
N ARG A 411 21.52 -14.17 8.31
CA ARG A 411 20.76 -14.59 9.49
C ARG A 411 20.83 -16.10 9.73
N THR A 412 20.91 -16.89 8.67
CA THR A 412 21.16 -18.34 8.75
C THR A 412 22.57 -18.62 9.26
N SER A 413 23.59 -17.96 8.70
CA SER A 413 24.99 -18.10 9.16
C SER A 413 25.12 -17.74 10.65
N ARG A 414 24.43 -16.69 11.10
CA ARG A 414 24.41 -16.28 12.50
C ARG A 414 23.87 -17.37 13.43
N ARG A 415 22.80 -18.06 13.03
CA ARG A 415 22.20 -19.20 13.78
C ARG A 415 23.09 -20.44 13.78
N LEU A 416 23.97 -20.60 12.78
CA LEU A 416 24.98 -21.66 12.72
C LEU A 416 26.25 -21.31 13.53
N GLY A 417 26.19 -20.29 14.40
CA GLY A 417 27.24 -19.91 15.33
C GLY A 417 28.31 -18.98 14.77
N ALA A 418 28.11 -18.40 13.58
CA ALA A 418 29.09 -17.52 12.95
C ALA A 418 29.06 -16.06 13.47
N ASP A 419 30.20 -15.39 13.34
CA ASP A 419 30.32 -13.93 13.32
C ASP A 419 30.16 -13.44 11.88
N VAL A 420 29.15 -12.61 11.61
CA VAL A 420 28.68 -12.35 10.24
C VAL A 420 28.83 -10.87 9.90
N THR A 421 29.45 -10.60 8.75
CA THR A 421 29.54 -9.27 8.15
C THR A 421 28.86 -9.27 6.79
N ILE A 422 27.87 -8.40 6.61
CA ILE A 422 27.27 -8.09 5.31
C ILE A 422 28.12 -7.02 4.65
N VAL A 423 28.67 -7.31 3.47
CA VAL A 423 29.44 -6.36 2.67
C VAL A 423 28.55 -5.81 1.56
N TYR A 424 28.28 -4.50 1.61
CA TYR A 424 27.40 -3.85 0.64
C TYR A 424 28.01 -2.61 0.01
N ARG A 425 27.95 -2.54 -1.33
CA ARG A 425 28.58 -1.46 -2.12
C ARG A 425 27.87 -0.11 -2.02
N ARG A 426 26.69 -0.02 -1.40
CA ARG A 426 25.93 1.22 -1.17
C ARG A 426 25.60 1.37 0.31
N THR A 427 24.71 2.30 0.67
CA THR A 427 24.19 2.43 2.04
C THR A 427 22.94 1.56 2.24
N MET A 428 22.56 1.34 3.50
CA MET A 428 21.36 0.64 3.95
C MET A 428 20.10 1.16 3.25
N LYS A 429 20.05 2.47 2.98
CA LYS A 429 18.92 3.12 2.29
C LYS A 429 18.70 2.59 0.87
N GLU A 430 19.76 2.13 0.19
CA GLU A 430 19.68 1.57 -1.17
C GLU A 430 19.65 0.04 -1.20
N MET A 431 19.57 -0.64 -0.05
CA MET A 431 19.43 -2.11 0.00
C MET A 431 18.07 -2.52 -0.59
N PRO A 432 18.04 -3.50 -1.52
CA PRO A 432 16.79 -4.00 -2.08
C PRO A 432 16.03 -4.99 -1.17
N ALA A 433 16.63 -5.45 -0.06
CA ALA A 433 15.94 -6.31 0.90
C ALA A 433 14.79 -5.58 1.61
N ASP A 434 13.83 -6.36 2.10
CA ASP A 434 12.74 -5.83 2.92
C ASP A 434 13.32 -5.22 4.20
N ILE A 435 12.83 -4.04 4.58
CA ILE A 435 13.37 -3.31 5.74
C ILE A 435 13.26 -4.13 7.03
N GLU A 436 12.20 -4.94 7.16
CA GLU A 436 12.01 -5.87 8.29
C GLU A 436 13.17 -6.86 8.39
N GLU A 437 13.67 -7.35 7.25
CA GLU A 437 14.78 -8.31 7.19
C GLU A 437 16.12 -7.64 7.50
N ILE A 438 16.32 -6.41 7.04
CA ILE A 438 17.52 -5.61 7.35
C ILE A 438 17.58 -5.30 8.84
N VAL A 439 16.48 -4.78 9.41
CA VAL A 439 16.39 -4.45 10.84
C VAL A 439 16.56 -5.72 11.68
N ALA A 440 15.91 -6.84 11.30
CA ALA A 440 16.08 -8.10 12.01
C ALA A 440 17.53 -8.61 11.98
N ALA A 441 18.26 -8.44 10.87
CA ALA A 441 19.67 -8.81 10.79
C ALA A 441 20.53 -7.98 11.76
N LEU A 442 20.33 -6.66 11.80
CA LEU A 442 21.04 -5.76 12.72
C LEU A 442 20.71 -6.05 14.19
N ASP A 443 19.44 -6.29 14.51
CA ASP A 443 18.98 -6.68 15.85
C ASP A 443 19.61 -8.00 16.33
N GLU A 444 19.89 -8.93 15.40
CA GLU A 444 20.58 -10.20 15.67
C GLU A 444 22.12 -10.05 15.81
N GLY A 445 22.63 -8.81 15.73
CA GLY A 445 24.03 -8.44 15.92
C GLY A 445 24.90 -8.65 14.69
N ILE A 446 24.31 -8.72 13.49
CA ILE A 446 25.05 -8.86 12.23
C ILE A 446 25.63 -7.50 11.84
N THR A 447 26.92 -7.47 11.49
CA THR A 447 27.60 -6.24 11.08
C THR A 447 27.24 -5.89 9.64
N LEU A 448 26.90 -4.64 9.36
CA LEU A 448 26.71 -4.11 8.01
C LEU A 448 27.87 -3.18 7.63
N GLU A 449 28.71 -3.62 6.71
CA GLU A 449 29.81 -2.84 6.13
C GLU A 449 29.30 -2.15 4.85
N GLU A 450 28.79 -0.93 5.01
CA GLU A 450 28.32 -0.09 3.91
C GLU A 450 29.47 0.41 3.01
N LEU A 451 29.12 0.90 1.83
CA LEU A 451 30.05 1.57 0.90
C LEU A 451 31.33 0.77 0.63
N THR A 452 31.19 -0.54 0.50
CA THR A 452 32.32 -1.46 0.38
C THR A 452 32.03 -2.48 -0.73
N ALA A 453 32.90 -2.55 -1.74
CA ALA A 453 32.72 -3.48 -2.86
C ALA A 453 33.92 -4.44 -2.97
N PRO A 454 33.68 -5.72 -3.26
CA PRO A 454 34.72 -6.72 -3.41
C PRO A 454 35.49 -6.54 -4.73
N GLU A 455 36.80 -6.75 -4.69
CA GLU A 455 37.73 -6.63 -5.83
C GLU A 455 38.43 -7.95 -6.13
N LYS A 456 38.81 -8.69 -5.08
CA LYS A 456 39.56 -9.94 -5.18
C LYS A 456 39.37 -10.80 -3.94
N ILE A 457 39.38 -12.11 -4.12
CA ILE A 457 39.46 -13.11 -3.05
C ILE A 457 40.79 -13.84 -3.19
N TYR A 458 41.49 -14.06 -2.09
CA TYR A 458 42.69 -14.89 -2.10
C TYR A 458 42.84 -15.66 -0.79
N ALA A 459 43.54 -16.79 -0.83
CA ALA A 459 43.92 -17.55 0.36
C ALA A 459 45.41 -17.33 0.65
N ASN A 460 45.79 -17.24 1.92
CA ASN A 460 47.19 -17.19 2.33
C ASN A 460 47.76 -18.61 2.51
N ASP A 461 49.06 -18.70 2.85
CA ASP A 461 49.76 -19.97 3.08
C ASP A 461 49.22 -20.79 4.28
N THR A 462 48.37 -20.19 5.12
CA THR A 462 47.71 -20.84 6.27
C THR A 462 46.24 -21.14 6.01
N GLU A 463 45.78 -21.09 4.75
CA GLU A 463 44.40 -21.34 4.30
C GLU A 463 43.34 -20.31 4.78
N ASN A 464 43.75 -19.20 5.39
CA ASN A 464 42.82 -18.10 5.72
C ASN A 464 42.45 -17.35 4.43
N ILE A 465 41.18 -16.98 4.29
CA ILE A 465 40.69 -16.27 3.10
C ILE A 465 40.58 -14.77 3.38
N PHE A 466 41.07 -14.00 2.43
CA PHE A 466 41.02 -12.54 2.45
C PHE A 466 40.13 -12.06 1.31
N LEU A 467 39.23 -11.15 1.63
CA LEU A 467 38.42 -10.38 0.70
C LEU A 467 39.01 -8.98 0.59
N THR A 468 39.68 -8.70 -0.52
CA THR A 468 40.09 -7.33 -0.86
C THR A 468 38.86 -6.55 -1.30
N CYS A 469 38.60 -5.44 -0.62
CA CYS A 469 37.50 -4.53 -0.92
C CYS A 469 38.02 -3.11 -1.16
N SER A 470 37.34 -2.36 -2.01
CA SER A 470 37.53 -0.89 -2.12
C SER A 470 36.39 -0.15 -1.42
N ARG A 471 36.70 1.04 -0.89
CA ARG A 471 35.67 1.98 -0.41
C ARG A 471 34.95 2.65 -1.58
N MET A 472 33.66 2.88 -1.38
CA MET A 472 32.76 3.47 -2.36
C MET A 472 32.28 4.84 -1.87
N ALA A 473 32.00 5.73 -2.82
CA ALA A 473 31.19 6.93 -2.61
C ALA A 473 29.89 6.81 -3.40
N LEU A 474 28.82 7.44 -2.92
CA LEU A 474 27.57 7.54 -3.68
C LEU A 474 27.69 8.62 -4.76
N GLY A 475 27.52 8.23 -6.02
CA GLY A 475 27.34 9.11 -7.17
C GLY A 475 25.86 9.34 -7.50
N GLU A 476 25.61 9.83 -8.72
CA GLU A 476 24.25 10.04 -9.23
C GLU A 476 23.44 8.73 -9.28
N ALA A 477 22.11 8.85 -9.19
CA ALA A 477 21.20 7.72 -9.29
C ALA A 477 21.32 7.00 -10.64
N ASP A 478 21.23 5.67 -10.62
CA ASP A 478 21.07 4.84 -11.81
C ASP A 478 19.61 4.82 -12.31
N ASP A 479 19.35 4.09 -13.38
CA ASP A 479 18.03 3.98 -14.03
C ASP A 479 16.97 3.36 -13.10
N SER A 480 17.39 2.72 -12.00
CA SER A 480 16.50 2.21 -10.95
C SER A 480 16.23 3.25 -9.85
N GLY A 481 16.77 4.46 -9.97
CA GLY A 481 16.67 5.53 -8.97
C GLY A 481 17.64 5.39 -7.80
N ARG A 482 18.52 4.37 -7.80
CA ARG A 482 19.47 4.12 -6.70
C ARG A 482 20.81 4.78 -6.99
N ALA A 483 21.40 5.43 -5.99
CA ALA A 483 22.72 6.04 -6.13
C ALA A 483 23.78 5.03 -6.62
N ARG A 484 24.55 5.40 -7.66
CA ARG A 484 25.62 4.55 -8.20
C ARG A 484 26.80 4.50 -7.25
N PRO A 485 27.36 3.32 -6.93
CA PRO A 485 28.60 3.24 -6.19
C PRO A 485 29.77 3.64 -7.10
N VAL A 486 30.61 4.56 -6.64
CA VAL A 486 31.81 5.03 -7.32
C VAL A 486 33.03 4.66 -6.47
N LYS A 487 33.97 3.90 -7.04
CA LYS A 487 35.18 3.49 -6.37
C LYS A 487 36.01 4.71 -5.95
N ILE A 488 36.50 4.69 -4.71
CA ILE A 488 37.52 5.62 -4.22
C ILE A 488 38.88 4.98 -4.51
N GLU A 489 39.64 5.56 -5.45
CA GLU A 489 40.96 5.04 -5.83
C GLU A 489 41.94 5.02 -4.65
N GLY A 490 42.70 3.94 -4.48
CA GLY A 490 43.69 3.78 -3.41
C GLY A 490 43.10 3.50 -2.02
N SER A 491 41.84 3.06 -1.95
CA SER A 491 41.12 2.76 -0.70
C SER A 491 40.98 1.26 -0.42
N GLU A 492 41.78 0.43 -1.09
CA GLU A 492 41.76 -1.01 -0.93
C GLU A 492 42.11 -1.43 0.50
N ILE A 493 41.30 -2.33 1.05
CA ILE A 493 41.49 -2.96 2.35
C ILE A 493 41.31 -4.48 2.21
N ASP A 494 42.07 -5.24 2.99
CA ASP A 494 41.89 -6.69 3.09
C ASP A 494 41.13 -7.03 4.37
N LEU A 495 40.02 -7.75 4.19
CA LEU A 495 39.18 -8.25 5.27
C LEU A 495 39.31 -9.77 5.36
N GLU A 496 39.56 -10.30 6.56
CA GLU A 496 39.82 -11.72 6.78
C GLU A 496 38.54 -12.47 7.18
N PHE A 497 38.25 -13.56 6.48
CA PHE A 497 37.07 -14.42 6.66
C PHE A 497 37.41 -15.91 6.49
N ASP A 498 36.56 -16.77 7.04
CA ASP A 498 36.65 -18.23 6.91
C ASP A 498 35.78 -18.74 5.74
N THR A 499 34.72 -18.02 5.39
CA THR A 499 33.81 -18.32 4.27
C THR A 499 33.24 -17.04 3.67
N ILE A 500 33.03 -17.04 2.36
CA ILE A 500 32.42 -15.94 1.63
C ILE A 500 31.19 -16.44 0.88
N ILE A 501 30.07 -15.73 1.00
CA ILE A 501 28.79 -16.07 0.36
C ILE A 501 28.35 -14.92 -0.58
N PRO A 502 28.62 -15.01 -1.89
CA PRO A 502 28.23 -13.99 -2.86
C PRO A 502 26.75 -14.06 -3.22
N SER A 503 25.96 -13.12 -2.70
CA SER A 503 24.50 -13.01 -2.87
C SER A 503 24.11 -11.81 -3.75
N ILE A 504 24.61 -11.79 -5.00
CA ILE A 504 24.48 -10.63 -5.90
C ILE A 504 23.40 -10.77 -7.00
N GLY A 505 22.55 -11.79 -6.91
CA GLY A 505 21.37 -12.00 -7.76
C GLY A 505 21.37 -13.34 -8.50
N GLN A 506 20.34 -13.54 -9.32
CA GLN A 506 20.06 -14.79 -10.02
C GLN A 506 19.95 -14.59 -11.55
N ASP A 507 20.17 -15.66 -12.31
CA ASP A 507 20.03 -15.78 -13.76
C ASP A 507 19.12 -16.98 -14.14
N ILE A 508 18.59 -16.97 -15.36
CA ILE A 508 17.68 -18.01 -15.88
C ILE A 508 18.43 -19.34 -16.14
N ALA A 509 17.73 -20.46 -15.96
CA ALA A 509 18.27 -21.82 -16.07
C ALA A 509 18.00 -22.56 -17.40
N PHE A 510 17.29 -21.98 -18.37
CA PHE A 510 17.05 -22.63 -19.66
C PHE A 510 18.26 -22.50 -20.59
N ASP A 511 18.93 -23.62 -20.86
CA ASP A 511 20.05 -23.69 -21.79
C ASP A 511 19.61 -23.74 -23.27
N PHE A 512 18.34 -24.05 -23.54
CA PHE A 512 17.79 -24.26 -24.89
C PHE A 512 16.78 -23.19 -25.35
N LEU A 513 16.32 -22.32 -24.46
CA LEU A 513 15.45 -21.18 -24.77
C LEU A 513 16.20 -19.88 -24.52
N SER A 514 16.18 -18.97 -25.49
CA SER A 514 16.75 -17.64 -25.28
C SER A 514 15.79 -16.75 -24.49
N TRP A 515 16.32 -15.69 -23.87
CA TRP A 515 15.49 -14.62 -23.29
C TRP A 515 14.48 -14.02 -24.30
N GLN A 516 14.78 -14.07 -25.60
CA GLN A 516 13.85 -13.57 -26.62
C GLN A 516 12.67 -14.50 -26.87
N ASP A 517 12.83 -15.79 -26.61
CA ASP A 517 11.78 -16.81 -26.73
C ASP A 517 10.86 -16.76 -25.51
N LEU A 518 11.41 -16.51 -24.33
CA LEU A 518 10.69 -16.37 -23.05
C LEU A 518 9.97 -15.02 -22.88
N ARG A 519 10.13 -14.09 -23.83
CA ARG A 519 9.44 -12.81 -23.78
C ARG A 519 7.93 -13.01 -23.98
N VAL A 520 7.16 -12.70 -22.95
CA VAL A 520 5.70 -12.79 -22.98
C VAL A 520 5.04 -11.51 -23.48
N ASN A 521 3.86 -11.65 -24.08
CA ASN A 521 2.93 -10.55 -24.25
C ASN A 521 2.32 -10.19 -22.87
N PRO A 522 2.41 -8.94 -22.40
CA PRO A 522 1.93 -8.54 -21.07
C PRO A 522 0.41 -8.67 -20.89
N GLU A 523 -0.38 -8.72 -21.97
CA GLU A 523 -1.84 -8.88 -21.90
C GLU A 523 -2.27 -10.35 -21.88
N THR A 524 -1.49 -11.25 -22.49
CA THR A 524 -1.88 -12.66 -22.67
C THR A 524 -0.99 -13.66 -21.93
N ASN A 525 0.17 -13.25 -21.43
CA ASN A 525 1.24 -14.10 -20.90
C ASN A 525 1.80 -15.14 -21.88
N GLU A 526 1.37 -15.11 -23.16
CA GLU A 526 1.86 -16.03 -24.19
C GLU A 526 3.24 -15.58 -24.67
N THR A 527 4.14 -16.55 -24.85
CA THR A 527 5.47 -16.36 -25.40
C THR A 527 5.41 -16.19 -26.93
N LYS A 528 6.56 -16.10 -27.59
CA LYS A 528 6.62 -16.16 -29.06
C LYS A 528 6.35 -17.55 -29.62
N ILE A 529 6.42 -18.58 -28.79
CA ILE A 529 6.15 -19.95 -29.18
C ILE A 529 4.64 -20.18 -29.00
N PRO A 530 3.89 -20.50 -30.07
CA PRO A 530 2.45 -20.66 -29.98
C PRO A 530 2.02 -21.68 -28.92
N ASN A 531 0.98 -21.36 -28.15
CA ASN A 531 0.45 -22.19 -27.05
C ASN A 531 1.44 -22.43 -25.89
N VAL A 532 2.50 -21.62 -25.79
CA VAL A 532 3.45 -21.65 -24.68
C VAL A 532 3.38 -20.32 -23.93
N PHE A 533 3.11 -20.41 -22.64
CA PHE A 533 2.97 -19.29 -21.71
C PHE A 533 4.11 -19.32 -20.68
N ALA A 534 4.42 -18.18 -20.06
CA ALA A 534 5.45 -18.13 -19.03
C ALA A 534 5.15 -17.09 -17.94
N GLY A 535 5.70 -17.29 -16.74
CA GLY A 535 5.56 -16.34 -15.64
C GLY A 535 6.45 -16.66 -14.44
N GLY A 536 6.49 -15.72 -13.48
CA GLY A 536 7.40 -15.76 -12.35
C GLY A 536 8.82 -15.35 -12.73
N ASP A 537 9.79 -15.78 -11.92
CA ASP A 537 11.18 -15.30 -12.03
C ASP A 537 11.87 -15.64 -13.36
N VAL A 538 11.34 -16.62 -14.12
CA VAL A 538 11.84 -16.94 -15.46
C VAL A 538 11.58 -15.81 -16.47
N VAL A 539 10.53 -14.99 -16.26
CA VAL A 539 10.23 -13.85 -17.14
C VAL A 539 10.80 -12.56 -16.55
N ARG A 540 10.68 -12.40 -15.23
CA ARG A 540 10.94 -11.14 -14.53
C ARG A 540 12.37 -11.02 -14.00
N GLY A 541 13.06 -12.13 -13.80
CA GLY A 541 14.19 -12.22 -12.87
C GLY A 541 13.71 -12.27 -11.42
N ALA A 542 14.66 -12.42 -10.48
CA ALA A 542 14.38 -12.54 -9.05
C ALA A 542 13.41 -11.46 -8.54
N SER A 543 12.26 -11.88 -8.02
CA SER A 543 11.18 -11.03 -7.52
C SER A 543 10.64 -11.56 -6.19
N SER A 544 9.47 -11.08 -5.75
CA SER A 544 8.79 -11.56 -4.55
C SER A 544 7.84 -12.73 -4.84
N VAL A 545 7.58 -13.55 -3.81
CA VAL A 545 6.74 -14.75 -3.92
C VAL A 545 5.32 -14.40 -4.40
N ILE A 546 4.74 -13.30 -3.92
CA ILE A 546 3.40 -12.88 -4.32
C ILE A 546 3.32 -12.50 -5.80
N ASN A 547 4.37 -11.90 -6.36
CA ASN A 547 4.46 -11.63 -7.80
C ASN A 547 4.51 -12.93 -8.61
N ALA A 548 5.24 -13.94 -8.16
CA ALA A 548 5.26 -15.24 -8.82
C ALA A 548 3.88 -15.92 -8.80
N VAL A 549 3.18 -15.89 -7.66
CA VAL A 549 1.80 -16.40 -7.54
C VAL A 549 0.85 -15.63 -8.46
N GLY A 550 0.96 -14.29 -8.50
CA GLY A 550 0.19 -13.41 -9.39
C GLY A 550 0.42 -13.69 -10.87
N ASP A 551 1.68 -13.85 -11.28
CA ASP A 551 2.04 -14.21 -12.66
C ASP A 551 1.44 -15.57 -13.07
N GLY A 552 1.42 -16.54 -12.15
CA GLY A 552 0.79 -17.85 -12.36
C GLY A 552 -0.73 -17.75 -12.52
N ARG A 553 -1.39 -16.98 -11.64
CA ARG A 553 -2.84 -16.71 -11.70
C ARG A 553 -3.21 -16.03 -13.02
N ASN A 554 -2.52 -14.95 -13.37
CA ASN A 554 -2.82 -14.16 -14.56
C ASN A 554 -2.63 -14.99 -15.84
N ALA A 555 -1.56 -15.81 -15.89
CA ALA A 555 -1.37 -16.74 -17.00
C ALA A 555 -2.51 -17.77 -17.08
N ALA A 556 -2.92 -18.37 -15.97
CA ALA A 556 -4.04 -19.31 -15.95
C ALA A 556 -5.35 -18.67 -16.44
N LEU A 557 -5.70 -17.47 -15.96
CA LEU A 557 -6.91 -16.75 -16.40
C LEU A 557 -6.87 -16.43 -17.90
N ASN A 558 -5.71 -16.03 -18.42
CA ASN A 558 -5.52 -15.77 -19.84
C ASN A 558 -5.60 -17.05 -20.68
N MET A 559 -5.07 -18.16 -20.20
CA MET A 559 -5.19 -19.47 -20.84
C MET A 559 -6.65 -19.94 -20.88
N ILE A 560 -7.38 -19.85 -19.76
CA ILE A 560 -8.82 -20.15 -19.66
C ILE A 560 -9.60 -19.36 -20.72
N LYS A 561 -9.33 -18.05 -20.82
CA LYS A 561 -9.94 -17.18 -21.82
C LYS A 561 -9.58 -17.57 -23.25
N ALA A 562 -8.32 -17.95 -23.52
CA ALA A 562 -7.86 -18.40 -24.83
C ALA A 562 -8.58 -19.69 -25.28
N PHE A 563 -8.98 -20.55 -24.35
CA PHE A 563 -9.80 -21.74 -24.60
C PHE A 563 -11.32 -21.46 -24.67
N GLY A 564 -11.73 -20.18 -24.63
CA GLY A 564 -13.12 -19.76 -24.83
C GLY A 564 -14.01 -19.85 -23.59
N HIS A 565 -13.42 -20.08 -22.41
CA HIS A 565 -14.13 -20.07 -21.14
C HIS A 565 -14.19 -18.64 -20.59
N SER A 566 -15.29 -18.28 -19.94
CA SER A 566 -15.43 -16.99 -19.25
C SER A 566 -15.21 -17.17 -17.76
N TYR A 567 -14.22 -16.48 -17.21
CA TYR A 567 -14.07 -16.29 -15.77
C TYR A 567 -14.95 -15.11 -15.34
N SER A 568 -15.70 -15.27 -14.24
CA SER A 568 -16.62 -14.24 -13.72
C SER A 568 -16.21 -13.90 -12.28
N ASP A 569 -15.78 -12.67 -12.07
CA ASP A 569 -15.42 -12.12 -10.74
C ASP A 569 -16.62 -11.46 -10.02
N ALA A 570 -17.85 -11.75 -10.43
CA ALA A 570 -19.03 -11.10 -9.87
C ALA A 570 -19.41 -11.70 -8.50
N ASN A 571 -18.92 -11.08 -7.43
CA ASN A 571 -19.50 -11.25 -6.09
C ASN A 571 -20.52 -10.13 -5.82
N ASP A 572 -21.73 -10.53 -5.47
CA ASP A 572 -22.77 -9.62 -4.98
C ASP A 572 -22.40 -9.25 -3.53
N ARG A 573 -21.98 -8.01 -3.29
CA ARG A 573 -21.48 -7.59 -1.98
C ARG A 573 -22.55 -6.85 -1.20
N THR A 574 -22.82 -7.31 0.01
CA THR A 574 -23.59 -6.54 1.00
C THR A 574 -22.65 -5.55 1.68
N LEU A 575 -23.10 -4.31 1.88
CA LEU A 575 -22.31 -3.29 2.61
C LEU A 575 -22.00 -3.79 4.03
N ARG A 576 -20.71 -3.79 4.40
CA ARG A 576 -20.22 -4.20 5.73
C ARG A 576 -20.24 -3.07 6.73
N LEU A 577 -20.09 -1.81 6.29
CA LEU A 577 -20.24 -0.65 7.14
C LEU A 577 -21.29 0.33 6.62
N ASP A 578 -22.10 0.84 7.55
CA ASP A 578 -22.83 2.08 7.29
C ASP A 578 -21.90 3.31 7.41
N LYS A 579 -22.37 4.44 6.91
CA LYS A 579 -21.61 5.70 6.90
C LYS A 579 -21.22 6.18 8.30
N LYS A 580 -22.06 5.95 9.30
CA LYS A 580 -21.82 6.44 10.67
C LYS A 580 -20.72 5.63 11.34
N GLU A 581 -20.73 4.31 11.18
CA GLU A 581 -19.67 3.44 11.69
C GLU A 581 -18.33 3.70 11.00
N TYR A 582 -18.34 3.91 9.67
CA TYR A 582 -17.15 4.37 8.95
C TYR A 582 -16.58 5.68 9.51
N GLN A 583 -17.45 6.69 9.74
CA GLN A 583 -17.03 7.98 10.31
C GLN A 583 -16.43 7.84 11.71
N LYS A 584 -16.98 6.96 12.55
CA LYS A 584 -16.41 6.66 13.88
C LYS A 584 -15.02 6.05 13.77
N LYS A 585 -14.86 5.00 12.95
CA LYS A 585 -13.55 4.36 12.74
C LYS A 585 -12.50 5.32 12.18
N MET A 586 -12.90 6.30 11.36
CA MET A 586 -12.01 7.35 10.86
C MET A 586 -11.69 8.44 11.89
N ALA A 587 -12.63 8.74 12.80
CA ALA A 587 -12.47 9.76 13.83
C ALA A 587 -11.44 9.34 14.90
N PHE A 588 -11.39 8.06 15.24
CA PHE A 588 -10.53 7.51 16.29
C PHE A 588 -9.27 6.89 15.71
N ARG A 589 -8.11 7.33 16.20
CA ARG A 589 -6.84 6.64 16.00
C ARG A 589 -6.72 5.50 17.01
N GLU A 590 -6.51 4.30 16.49
CA GLU A 590 -6.34 3.07 17.24
C GLU A 590 -5.08 2.39 16.71
N TYR A 591 -4.01 2.43 17.50
CA TYR A 591 -2.77 1.73 17.16
C TYR A 591 -2.97 0.24 17.36
N GLY A 592 -2.71 -0.53 16.30
CA GLY A 592 -2.83 -1.97 16.31
C GLY A 592 -1.67 -2.66 17.00
N LEU A 593 -1.70 -3.98 16.89
CA LEU A 593 -0.63 -4.82 17.39
C LEU A 593 0.65 -4.59 16.61
N THR A 594 1.77 -4.63 17.33
CA THR A 594 3.07 -4.81 16.66
C THR A 594 3.21 -6.27 16.26
N THR A 595 3.88 -6.52 15.14
CA THR A 595 4.16 -7.88 14.68
C THR A 595 4.81 -8.68 15.82
N PRO A 596 4.26 -9.84 16.22
CA PRO A 596 4.68 -10.54 17.42
C PRO A 596 5.97 -11.34 17.18
N HIS A 597 7.07 -10.62 16.96
CA HIS A 597 8.39 -11.21 16.80
C HIS A 597 8.95 -11.70 18.14
N LEU A 598 9.74 -12.77 18.08
CA LEU A 598 10.59 -13.18 19.20
C LEU A 598 11.58 -12.06 19.56
N ASP A 599 11.92 -11.96 20.84
CA ASP A 599 12.99 -11.06 21.32
C ASP A 599 14.30 -11.36 20.56
N PRO A 600 15.07 -10.34 20.11
CA PRO A 600 16.33 -10.56 19.39
C PRO A 600 17.30 -11.53 20.08
N ASN A 601 17.39 -11.51 21.41
CA ASN A 601 18.27 -12.39 22.17
C ASN A 601 17.83 -13.87 22.14
N LYS A 602 16.58 -14.14 21.73
CA LYS A 602 16.04 -15.49 21.55
C LYS A 602 16.12 -15.97 20.11
N ARG A 603 16.48 -15.12 19.14
CA ARG A 603 16.60 -15.44 17.71
C ARG A 603 17.95 -16.12 17.37
N ILE A 604 18.41 -17.01 18.25
CA ILE A 604 19.72 -17.69 18.13
C ILE A 604 19.61 -19.09 17.52
N ASN A 605 18.39 -19.60 17.38
CA ASN A 605 18.09 -20.91 16.81
C ASN A 605 17.15 -20.77 15.59
N PHE A 606 16.71 -21.91 15.07
CA PHE A 606 15.82 -22.00 13.91
C PHE A 606 14.32 -21.93 14.26
N ASP A 607 13.97 -21.52 15.49
CA ASP A 607 12.58 -21.31 15.87
C ASP A 607 11.94 -20.20 15.02
N LEU A 608 10.66 -20.36 14.73
CA LEU A 608 9.88 -19.39 13.98
C LEU A 608 9.91 -18.01 14.66
N VAL A 609 10.38 -17.00 13.94
CA VAL A 609 10.58 -15.65 14.48
C VAL A 609 9.26 -14.93 14.73
N THR A 610 8.28 -15.10 13.85
CA THR A 610 6.97 -14.46 13.97
C THR A 610 5.92 -15.52 14.29
N ARG A 611 5.37 -15.46 15.50
CA ARG A 611 4.26 -16.37 15.87
C ARG A 611 2.97 -15.99 15.16
N THR A 612 2.09 -16.96 15.01
CA THR A 612 0.70 -16.69 14.62
C THR A 612 -0.01 -15.86 15.70
N LEU A 613 -0.91 -14.99 15.25
CA LEU A 613 -1.79 -14.23 16.13
C LEU A 613 -2.73 -15.18 16.89
N THR A 614 -3.08 -14.83 18.11
CA THR A 614 -4.20 -15.47 18.80
C THR A 614 -5.52 -15.04 18.16
N GLN A 615 -6.60 -15.79 18.41
CA GLN A 615 -7.91 -15.45 17.88
C GLN A 615 -8.37 -14.03 18.27
N GLU A 616 -8.19 -13.64 19.54
CA GLU A 616 -8.56 -12.31 20.01
C GLU A 616 -7.75 -11.21 19.31
N GLU A 617 -6.43 -11.40 19.19
CA GLU A 617 -5.54 -10.49 18.48
C GLU A 617 -5.93 -10.34 17.01
N ALA A 618 -6.19 -11.45 16.32
CA ALA A 618 -6.55 -11.45 14.91
C ALA A 618 -7.91 -10.77 14.67
N MET A 619 -8.93 -11.10 15.48
CA MET A 619 -10.25 -10.48 15.37
C MET A 619 -10.19 -8.97 15.64
N SER A 620 -9.48 -8.54 16.68
CA SER A 620 -9.31 -7.12 17.02
C SER A 620 -8.54 -6.37 15.94
N GLU A 621 -7.46 -6.94 15.42
CA GLU A 621 -6.66 -6.32 14.37
C GLU A 621 -7.43 -6.23 13.03
N ALA A 622 -8.21 -7.27 12.69
CA ALA A 622 -9.03 -7.27 11.49
C ALA A 622 -10.20 -6.26 11.55
N ASP A 623 -10.84 -6.08 12.73
CA ASP A 623 -11.92 -5.10 12.90
C ASP A 623 -11.44 -3.66 12.66
N ARG A 624 -10.15 -3.36 12.83
CA ARG A 624 -9.62 -2.04 12.50
C ARG A 624 -9.78 -1.69 11.00
N CYS A 625 -10.03 -2.64 10.10
CA CYS A 625 -10.18 -2.36 8.67
C CYS A 625 -11.25 -1.28 8.40
N LEU A 626 -10.94 -0.36 7.46
CA LEU A 626 -11.83 0.76 7.09
C LEU A 626 -12.77 0.41 5.91
N TYR A 627 -12.65 -0.79 5.34
CA TYR A 627 -13.43 -1.26 4.19
C TYR A 627 -13.45 -0.25 3.02
N CYS A 628 -12.26 0.18 2.59
CA CYS A 628 -12.07 1.22 1.58
C CYS A 628 -12.61 0.87 0.18
N ASP A 629 -12.96 -0.39 -0.05
CA ASP A 629 -13.65 -0.88 -1.25
C ASP A 629 -15.17 -0.62 -1.22
N GLU A 630 -15.72 -0.17 -0.09
CA GLU A 630 -17.11 0.31 0.01
C GLU A 630 -17.20 1.83 0.16
N VAL A 631 -16.33 2.43 0.99
CA VAL A 631 -16.34 3.87 1.23
C VAL A 631 -14.92 4.42 1.25
N CYS A 632 -14.66 5.44 0.43
CA CYS A 632 -13.37 6.13 0.44
C CYS A 632 -13.37 7.32 1.39
N ASP A 633 -14.22 8.35 1.17
CA ASP A 633 -14.42 9.59 1.95
C ASP A 633 -13.16 10.34 2.47
N VAL A 634 -11.96 9.93 2.07
CA VAL A 634 -10.70 10.54 2.54
C VAL A 634 -10.68 12.01 2.19
N CYS A 635 -10.98 12.38 0.95
CA CYS A 635 -10.98 13.78 0.51
C CYS A 635 -12.06 14.64 1.17
N VAL A 636 -13.15 14.03 1.65
CA VAL A 636 -14.20 14.68 2.45
C VAL A 636 -13.66 14.93 3.85
N SER A 637 -13.10 13.90 4.49
CA SER A 637 -12.59 13.99 5.85
C SER A 637 -11.45 15.01 6.00
N VAL A 638 -10.54 15.09 5.03
CA VAL A 638 -9.37 15.97 5.11
C VAL A 638 -9.62 17.39 4.59
N CYS A 639 -10.83 17.71 4.10
CA CYS A 639 -11.09 19.02 3.53
C CYS A 639 -11.25 20.07 4.64
N PRO A 640 -10.31 21.02 4.81
CA PRO A 640 -10.40 22.02 5.89
C PRO A 640 -11.61 22.94 5.75
N ASN A 641 -12.03 23.19 4.50
CA ASN A 641 -13.13 24.10 4.18
C ASN A 641 -14.46 23.37 3.97
N LEU A 642 -14.49 22.03 4.15
CA LEU A 642 -15.67 21.20 3.88
C LEU A 642 -16.22 21.35 2.45
N ALA A 643 -15.34 21.64 1.49
CA ALA A 643 -15.69 21.78 0.09
C ALA A 643 -15.99 20.44 -0.59
N ASN A 644 -15.30 19.35 -0.21
CA ASN A 644 -15.63 18.02 -0.73
C ASN A 644 -16.75 17.42 0.10
N LEU A 645 -17.84 17.00 -0.56
CA LEU A 645 -19.00 16.41 0.09
C LEU A 645 -19.38 15.08 -0.57
N SER A 646 -19.69 14.08 0.25
CA SER A 646 -20.19 12.77 -0.18
C SER A 646 -21.71 12.81 -0.38
N TYR A 647 -22.24 12.12 -1.39
CA TYR A 647 -23.66 11.82 -1.56
C TYR A 647 -23.84 10.35 -1.99
N MET A 648 -25.02 9.78 -1.77
CA MET A 648 -25.36 8.45 -2.25
C MET A 648 -26.13 8.57 -3.57
N ALA A 649 -25.58 8.01 -4.63
CA ALA A 649 -26.19 7.94 -5.93
C ALA A 649 -26.84 6.58 -6.16
N SER A 650 -27.89 6.53 -6.98
CA SER A 650 -28.47 5.26 -7.43
C SER A 650 -27.65 4.71 -8.61
N PRO A 651 -27.08 3.49 -8.51
CA PRO A 651 -26.36 2.88 -9.63
C PRO A 651 -27.27 2.75 -10.84
N LYS A 652 -26.84 3.31 -11.98
CA LYS A 652 -27.68 3.40 -13.17
C LYS A 652 -26.86 3.57 -14.44
N SER A 653 -27.41 3.06 -15.53
CA SER A 653 -26.87 3.21 -16.88
C SER A 653 -27.71 4.22 -17.66
N TYR A 654 -27.04 5.19 -18.24
CA TYR A 654 -27.63 6.26 -19.04
C TYR A 654 -27.17 6.10 -20.49
N PRO A 655 -28.07 6.00 -21.47
CA PRO A 655 -27.69 5.86 -22.87
C PRO A 655 -27.03 7.15 -23.37
N VAL A 656 -25.92 6.99 -24.07
CA VAL A 656 -25.24 8.09 -24.78
C VAL A 656 -25.60 7.97 -26.25
N TYR A 657 -26.12 9.06 -26.83
CA TYR A 657 -26.55 9.09 -28.22
C TYR A 657 -25.56 9.87 -29.08
N SER A 658 -25.27 9.32 -30.25
CA SER A 658 -24.69 10.03 -31.38
C SER A 658 -25.83 10.58 -32.24
N VAL A 659 -25.74 11.86 -32.58
CA VAL A 659 -26.78 12.59 -33.31
C VAL A 659 -26.16 13.23 -34.54
N SER A 660 -26.77 13.03 -35.70
CA SER A 660 -26.30 13.51 -37.00
C SER A 660 -27.41 14.24 -37.77
N LYS A 661 -27.07 15.37 -38.38
CA LYS A 661 -27.96 16.14 -39.25
C LYS A 661 -28.08 15.44 -40.61
N THR A 662 -29.31 15.23 -41.06
CA THR A 662 -29.62 14.64 -42.37
C THR A 662 -30.39 15.64 -43.23
N GLU A 663 -30.55 15.35 -44.53
CA GLU A 663 -31.34 16.18 -45.45
C GLU A 663 -32.82 16.28 -45.04
N THR A 664 -33.34 15.31 -44.29
CA THR A 664 -34.77 15.20 -43.93
C THR A 664 -35.07 15.44 -42.45
N GLY A 665 -34.05 15.72 -41.62
CA GLY A 665 -34.20 15.91 -40.18
C GLY A 665 -32.95 15.51 -39.40
N VAL A 666 -33.14 14.91 -38.23
CA VAL A 666 -32.04 14.45 -37.37
C VAL A 666 -32.14 12.94 -37.18
N ASN A 667 -31.02 12.25 -37.37
CA ASN A 667 -30.88 10.84 -37.04
C ASN A 667 -30.15 10.71 -35.70
N SER A 668 -30.67 9.88 -34.80
CA SER A 668 -30.03 9.56 -33.53
C SER A 668 -29.81 8.05 -33.41
N LYS A 669 -28.67 7.68 -32.85
CA LYS A 669 -28.31 6.28 -32.58
C LYS A 669 -27.66 6.20 -31.22
N GLN A 670 -28.04 5.21 -30.42
CA GLN A 670 -27.30 4.92 -29.20
C GLN A 670 -25.87 4.50 -29.57
N ASP A 671 -24.91 5.23 -29.02
CA ASP A 671 -23.49 5.13 -29.30
C ASP A 671 -22.77 4.31 -28.23
N SER A 672 -23.01 4.69 -26.97
CA SER A 672 -22.37 4.11 -25.80
C SER A 672 -23.29 4.23 -24.57
N ILE A 673 -22.78 3.88 -23.39
CA ILE A 673 -23.50 3.96 -22.12
C ILE A 673 -22.60 4.69 -21.13
N PHE A 674 -23.14 5.72 -20.48
CA PHE A 674 -22.56 6.30 -19.28
C PHE A 674 -23.06 5.51 -18.08
N LYS A 675 -22.16 4.90 -17.30
CA LYS A 675 -22.53 4.03 -16.18
C LYS A 675 -22.05 4.64 -14.87
N LEU A 676 -22.99 4.98 -13.99
CA LEU A 676 -22.71 5.29 -12.60
C LEU A 676 -22.82 3.99 -11.81
N SER A 677 -21.67 3.39 -11.46
CA SER A 677 -21.65 2.06 -10.83
C SER A 677 -21.57 2.10 -9.31
N GLN A 678 -20.90 3.12 -8.75
CA GLN A 678 -20.67 3.22 -7.32
C GLN A 678 -21.75 4.09 -6.68
N GLU A 679 -22.35 3.63 -5.57
CA GLU A 679 -23.31 4.44 -4.83
C GLU A 679 -22.65 5.65 -4.17
N PRO A 680 -21.54 5.50 -3.42
CA PRO A 680 -20.92 6.65 -2.78
C PRO A 680 -20.20 7.50 -3.81
N GLN A 681 -20.62 8.75 -3.92
CA GLN A 681 -20.10 9.72 -4.87
C GLN A 681 -19.67 11.00 -4.16
N ILE A 682 -18.79 11.77 -4.79
CA ILE A 682 -18.20 12.98 -4.20
C ILE A 682 -18.40 14.15 -5.16
N ILE A 683 -18.87 15.28 -4.62
CA ILE A 683 -18.88 16.59 -5.28
C ILE A 683 -17.91 17.54 -4.58
N ASN A 684 -17.49 18.58 -5.29
CA ASN A 684 -16.77 19.71 -4.73
C ASN A 684 -17.66 20.96 -4.75
N ILE A 685 -17.69 21.72 -3.66
CA ILE A 685 -18.35 23.03 -3.58
C ILE A 685 -17.30 24.10 -3.86
N GLY A 686 -17.36 24.68 -5.06
CA GLY A 686 -16.39 25.66 -5.54
C GLY A 686 -16.30 26.88 -4.63
N ASP A 687 -17.42 27.35 -4.09
CA ASP A 687 -17.47 28.50 -3.17
C ASP A 687 -16.65 28.30 -1.88
N PHE A 688 -16.43 27.04 -1.47
CA PHE A 688 -15.66 26.72 -0.27
C PHE A 688 -14.21 26.32 -0.60
N CYS A 689 -13.94 25.93 -1.85
CA CYS A 689 -12.63 25.42 -2.22
C CYS A 689 -11.62 26.56 -2.37
N ASN A 690 -10.47 26.44 -1.71
CA ASN A 690 -9.33 27.34 -1.88
C ASN A 690 -8.12 26.64 -2.55
N GLU A 691 -8.36 25.47 -3.13
CA GLU A 691 -7.35 24.67 -3.82
C GLU A 691 -6.09 24.36 -3.00
N CYS A 692 -6.20 24.25 -1.67
CA CYS A 692 -5.06 23.96 -0.78
C CYS A 692 -4.34 22.62 -1.05
N GLY A 693 -4.91 21.74 -1.89
CA GLY A 693 -4.30 20.46 -2.25
C GLY A 693 -4.33 19.38 -1.17
N ASN A 694 -4.91 19.63 0.02
CA ASN A 694 -4.90 18.65 1.10
C ASN A 694 -5.59 17.32 0.70
N CYS A 695 -6.69 17.42 -0.07
CA CYS A 695 -7.35 16.25 -0.63
C CYS A 695 -6.50 15.50 -1.66
N THR A 696 -5.61 16.17 -2.39
CA THR A 696 -4.64 15.53 -3.29
C THR A 696 -3.64 14.71 -2.48
N THR A 697 -3.06 15.29 -1.42
CA THR A 697 -2.03 14.63 -0.60
C THR A 697 -2.48 13.28 -0.05
N PHE A 698 -3.71 13.20 0.46
CA PHE A 698 -4.21 11.99 1.13
C PHE A 698 -5.03 11.05 0.24
N CYS A 699 -5.46 11.49 -0.95
CA CYS A 699 -6.23 10.64 -1.86
C CYS A 699 -5.38 9.44 -2.33
N PRO A 700 -5.86 8.19 -2.19
CA PRO A 700 -5.10 7.01 -2.63
C PRO A 700 -4.93 6.90 -4.15
N THR A 701 -5.81 7.48 -4.96
CA THR A 701 -5.68 7.45 -6.42
C THR A 701 -4.70 8.51 -6.94
N SER A 702 -4.17 8.33 -8.16
CA SER A 702 -3.22 9.24 -8.82
C SER A 702 -3.85 10.54 -9.36
N GLY A 703 -4.74 11.19 -8.60
CA GLY A 703 -5.42 12.41 -9.05
C GLY A 703 -5.74 13.42 -7.94
N ASP A 704 -6.42 14.48 -8.37
CA ASP A 704 -6.76 15.68 -7.59
C ASP A 704 -8.28 15.76 -7.38
N PRO A 705 -8.82 15.36 -6.22
CA PRO A 705 -10.27 15.36 -6.00
C PRO A 705 -10.94 16.71 -6.25
N TYR A 706 -10.32 17.81 -5.82
CA TYR A 706 -10.88 19.16 -6.00
C TYR A 706 -10.99 19.62 -7.46
N LYS A 707 -10.23 19.02 -8.38
CA LYS A 707 -10.29 19.32 -9.84
C LYS A 707 -11.10 18.29 -10.62
N THR A 708 -11.08 17.04 -10.16
CA THR A 708 -11.60 15.89 -10.90
C THR A 708 -13.07 15.62 -10.59
N LYS A 709 -13.50 15.88 -9.34
CA LYS A 709 -14.89 15.67 -8.94
C LYS A 709 -15.79 16.78 -9.48
N PRO A 710 -17.08 16.48 -9.77
CA PRO A 710 -18.03 17.49 -10.22
C PRO A 710 -18.08 18.67 -9.25
N GLN A 711 -17.80 19.86 -9.78
CA GLN A 711 -17.72 21.08 -9.00
C GLN A 711 -19.03 21.85 -9.14
N PHE A 712 -19.67 22.16 -8.00
CA PHE A 712 -20.91 22.89 -7.91
C PHE A 712 -20.68 24.26 -7.27
N TYR A 713 -21.41 25.25 -7.75
CA TYR A 713 -21.43 26.59 -7.18
C TYR A 713 -22.80 26.89 -6.59
N LEU A 714 -22.82 27.54 -5.43
CA LEU A 714 -24.03 27.81 -4.65
C LEU A 714 -24.84 29.00 -5.16
N SER A 715 -24.20 29.89 -5.94
CA SER A 715 -24.85 31.08 -6.47
C SER A 715 -24.58 31.26 -7.95
N LYS A 716 -25.52 31.91 -8.65
CA LYS A 716 -25.30 32.33 -10.04
C LYS A 716 -24.08 33.23 -10.18
N GLN A 717 -23.86 34.14 -9.23
CA GLN A 717 -22.77 35.10 -9.29
C GLN A 717 -21.40 34.39 -9.30
N THR A 718 -21.21 33.39 -8.44
CA THR A 718 -19.97 32.62 -8.39
C THR A 718 -19.82 31.70 -9.59
N TYR A 719 -20.89 31.00 -9.98
CA TYR A 719 -20.91 30.22 -11.22
C TYR A 719 -20.55 31.04 -12.47
N ASP A 720 -21.04 32.28 -12.57
CA ASP A 720 -20.81 33.13 -13.75
C ASP A 720 -19.34 33.54 -13.91
N LEU A 721 -18.56 33.59 -12.82
CA LEU A 721 -17.12 33.92 -12.81
C LEU A 721 -16.20 32.78 -13.27
N GLU A 722 -16.73 31.55 -13.29
CA GLU A 722 -15.93 30.34 -13.43
C GLU A 722 -16.05 29.77 -14.84
N GLU A 723 -15.02 29.06 -15.32
CA GLU A 723 -14.99 28.47 -16.66
C GLU A 723 -15.51 27.03 -16.70
N LYS A 724 -15.62 26.37 -15.55
CA LYS A 724 -16.03 24.98 -15.43
C LYS A 724 -16.91 24.77 -14.19
N GLY A 725 -17.89 23.89 -14.29
CA GLY A 725 -18.67 23.41 -13.15
C GLY A 725 -20.17 23.50 -13.36
N TYR A 726 -20.92 23.40 -12.27
CA TYR A 726 -22.36 23.22 -12.26
C TYR A 726 -23.06 24.19 -11.32
N TRP A 727 -24.30 24.56 -11.64
CA TRP A 727 -25.18 25.35 -10.77
C TRP A 727 -26.62 24.88 -10.93
N ILE A 728 -27.36 24.75 -9.83
CA ILE A 728 -28.77 24.32 -9.84
C ILE A 728 -29.66 25.52 -9.51
N ASP A 729 -30.67 25.75 -10.35
CA ASP A 729 -31.73 26.73 -10.14
C ASP A 729 -33.10 26.07 -10.34
N GLY A 730 -33.74 25.71 -9.22
CA GLY A 730 -35.00 24.97 -9.20
C GLY A 730 -34.89 23.64 -9.96
N LYS A 731 -35.55 23.56 -11.13
CA LYS A 731 -35.56 22.36 -11.99
C LYS A 731 -34.57 22.42 -13.15
N THR A 732 -33.61 23.35 -13.12
CA THR A 732 -32.62 23.54 -14.18
C THR A 732 -31.22 23.34 -13.62
N LEU A 733 -30.44 22.47 -14.25
CA LEU A 733 -29.00 22.34 -14.03
C LEU A 733 -28.28 23.11 -15.13
N PHE A 734 -27.46 24.07 -14.76
CA PHE A 734 -26.53 24.77 -15.65
C PHE A 734 -25.15 24.14 -15.54
N SER A 735 -24.42 24.10 -16.65
CA SER A 735 -23.06 23.60 -16.72
C SER A 735 -22.19 24.48 -17.61
N LYS A 736 -20.93 24.65 -17.22
CA LYS A 736 -19.84 25.16 -18.04
C LYS A 736 -18.74 24.11 -18.15
N ASN A 737 -18.17 23.98 -19.34
CA ASN A 737 -16.95 23.21 -19.56
C ASN A 737 -16.05 23.99 -20.52
N ASP A 738 -14.90 24.45 -20.02
CA ASP A 738 -13.98 25.36 -20.73
C ASP A 738 -14.71 26.57 -21.35
N GLY A 739 -15.63 27.16 -20.57
CA GLY A 739 -16.45 28.31 -20.95
C GLY A 739 -17.70 27.99 -21.79
N ILE A 740 -17.80 26.78 -22.37
CA ILE A 740 -18.95 26.38 -23.19
C ILE A 740 -20.15 26.12 -22.28
N GLN A 741 -21.24 26.84 -22.52
CA GLN A 741 -22.44 26.76 -21.68
C GLN A 741 -23.43 25.70 -22.17
N SER A 742 -24.00 24.98 -21.21
CA SER A 742 -25.16 24.13 -21.42
C SER A 742 -26.12 24.18 -20.23
N SER A 743 -27.38 23.79 -20.48
CA SER A 743 -28.39 23.66 -19.45
C SER A 743 -29.25 22.43 -19.67
N LEU A 744 -29.76 21.87 -18.58
CA LEU A 744 -30.68 20.74 -18.57
C LEU A 744 -31.86 21.09 -17.68
N LYS A 745 -33.07 21.11 -18.25
CA LYS A 745 -34.30 21.40 -17.52
C LYS A 745 -35.24 20.21 -17.54
N LEU A 746 -35.73 19.80 -16.37
CA LEU A 746 -36.81 18.82 -16.29
C LEU A 746 -38.18 19.51 -16.42
N THR A 747 -38.93 19.11 -17.45
CA THR A 747 -40.32 19.50 -17.70
C THR A 747 -41.24 18.28 -17.61
N ASP A 748 -42.56 18.45 -17.74
CA ASP A 748 -43.54 17.38 -17.59
C ASP A 748 -43.26 16.21 -18.56
N GLY A 749 -42.53 15.19 -18.08
CA GLY A 749 -42.15 13.99 -18.82
C GLY A 749 -40.95 14.11 -19.77
N SER A 750 -40.19 15.22 -19.74
CA SER A 750 -39.04 15.38 -20.65
C SER A 750 -37.90 16.20 -20.09
N TYR A 751 -36.68 15.77 -20.39
CA TYR A 751 -35.46 16.55 -20.27
C TYR A 751 -35.28 17.44 -21.49
N ILE A 752 -35.10 18.74 -21.26
CA ILE A 752 -34.75 19.74 -22.28
C ILE A 752 -33.29 20.12 -22.04
N TYR A 753 -32.42 19.74 -22.97
CA TYR A 753 -31.01 20.08 -22.97
C TYR A 753 -30.75 21.18 -23.99
N ASN A 754 -30.09 22.24 -23.58
CA ASN A 754 -29.67 23.34 -24.44
C ASN A 754 -28.16 23.50 -24.35
N SER A 755 -27.50 23.70 -25.48
CA SER A 755 -26.07 23.99 -25.56
C SER A 755 -25.78 24.90 -26.74
N GLU A 756 -24.58 25.47 -26.81
CA GLU A 756 -24.16 26.26 -27.98
C GLU A 756 -24.18 25.48 -29.30
N ALA A 757 -24.13 24.14 -29.25
CA ALA A 757 -24.04 23.29 -30.44
C ALA A 757 -25.37 22.63 -30.84
N ILE A 758 -26.23 22.31 -29.86
CA ILE A 758 -27.46 21.55 -30.08
C ILE A 758 -28.47 21.74 -28.95
N ASP A 759 -29.76 21.77 -29.32
CA ASP A 759 -30.91 21.66 -28.43
C ASP A 759 -31.53 20.26 -28.57
N VAL A 760 -31.75 19.56 -27.46
CA VAL A 760 -32.26 18.18 -27.43
C VAL A 760 -33.45 18.10 -26.46
N LYS A 761 -34.54 17.49 -26.92
CA LYS A 761 -35.64 17.05 -26.07
C LYS A 761 -35.60 15.54 -25.98
N MET A 762 -35.56 15.02 -24.76
CA MET A 762 -35.45 13.60 -24.47
C MET A 762 -36.54 13.20 -23.45
N ASP A 763 -37.15 12.05 -23.64
CA ASP A 763 -38.13 11.51 -22.70
C ASP A 763 -37.45 11.13 -21.38
N SER A 764 -38.04 11.52 -20.25
CA SER A 764 -37.42 11.31 -18.94
C SER A 764 -37.59 9.90 -18.37
N SER A 765 -38.44 9.07 -18.97
CA SER A 765 -38.75 7.71 -18.50
C SER A 765 -37.93 6.64 -19.23
N ASN A 766 -37.72 6.80 -20.54
CA ASN A 766 -37.01 5.83 -21.38
C ASN A 766 -35.74 6.38 -22.05
N TYR A 767 -35.42 7.66 -21.86
CA TYR A 767 -34.25 8.33 -22.43
C TYR A 767 -34.20 8.36 -23.97
N GLU A 768 -35.34 8.22 -24.64
CA GLU A 768 -35.41 8.35 -26.10
C GLU A 768 -35.34 9.82 -26.53
N ILE A 769 -34.55 10.10 -27.57
CA ILE A 769 -34.50 11.44 -28.18
C ILE A 769 -35.79 11.68 -28.95
N LEU A 770 -36.60 12.63 -28.47
CA LEU A 770 -37.85 13.05 -29.09
C LEU A 770 -37.62 14.06 -30.21
N SER A 771 -36.67 14.97 -30.04
CA SER A 771 -36.27 15.93 -31.06
C SER A 771 -34.88 16.49 -30.78
N ALA A 772 -34.15 16.85 -31.83
CA ALA A 772 -32.87 17.53 -31.72
C ALA A 772 -32.73 18.62 -32.81
N GLN A 773 -32.13 19.76 -32.46
CA GLN A 773 -31.93 20.90 -33.37
C GLN A 773 -30.50 21.41 -33.24
N PHE A 774 -29.73 21.36 -34.33
CA PHE A 774 -28.34 21.82 -34.36
C PHE A 774 -28.25 23.34 -34.51
N ALA A 775 -27.28 23.93 -33.81
CA ALA A 775 -26.82 25.28 -34.10
C ALA A 775 -26.11 25.35 -35.47
N ASN A 776 -26.03 26.56 -36.03
CA ASN A 776 -25.45 26.77 -37.37
C ASN A 776 -24.00 26.26 -37.46
N GLY A 777 -23.72 25.44 -38.49
CA GLY A 777 -22.36 24.95 -38.79
C GLY A 777 -21.94 23.65 -38.09
N LYS A 778 -22.82 23.03 -37.28
CA LYS A 778 -22.59 21.70 -36.69
C LYS A 778 -23.43 20.64 -37.40
N SER A 779 -22.89 19.43 -37.56
CA SER A 779 -23.58 18.31 -38.22
C SER A 779 -23.65 17.05 -37.38
N ASP A 780 -22.64 16.75 -36.57
CA ASP A 780 -22.52 15.48 -35.85
C ASP A 780 -21.98 15.71 -34.44
N LEU A 781 -22.63 15.12 -33.43
CA LEU A 781 -22.27 15.26 -32.02
C LEU A 781 -22.54 13.97 -31.24
N ILE A 782 -21.68 13.68 -30.25
CA ILE A 782 -21.90 12.65 -29.24
C ILE A 782 -22.36 13.33 -27.96
N LEU A 783 -23.52 12.92 -27.43
CA LEU A 783 -24.18 13.56 -26.30
C LEU A 783 -23.74 13.00 -24.93
N SER A 784 -22.44 12.76 -24.73
CA SER A 784 -21.93 12.21 -23.45
C SER A 784 -22.21 13.14 -22.27
N HIS A 785 -22.04 14.46 -22.48
CA HIS A 785 -22.29 15.48 -21.45
C HIS A 785 -23.76 15.53 -21.02
N LEU A 786 -24.70 15.26 -21.94
CA LEU A 786 -26.13 15.20 -21.61
C LEU A 786 -26.38 14.06 -20.60
N ALA A 787 -25.86 12.86 -20.87
CA ALA A 787 -26.00 11.71 -19.98
C ALA A 787 -25.42 11.99 -18.58
N GLU A 788 -24.25 12.64 -18.52
CA GLU A 788 -23.64 13.10 -17.26
C GLU A 788 -24.53 14.10 -16.51
N MET A 789 -25.03 15.14 -17.19
CA MET A 789 -25.91 16.14 -16.59
C MET A 789 -27.22 15.54 -16.08
N ILE A 790 -27.80 14.57 -16.79
CA ILE A 790 -29.00 13.85 -16.32
C ILE A 790 -28.68 13.07 -15.04
N SER A 791 -27.57 12.34 -15.03
CA SER A 791 -27.12 11.59 -13.85
C SER A 791 -26.93 12.52 -12.65
N LEU A 792 -26.23 13.64 -12.81
CA LEU A 792 -26.06 14.63 -11.75
C LEU A 792 -27.40 15.21 -11.30
N PHE A 793 -28.26 15.61 -12.22
CA PHE A 793 -29.55 16.20 -11.88
C PHE A 793 -30.47 15.22 -11.14
N GLU A 794 -30.59 13.98 -11.59
CA GLU A 794 -31.41 12.95 -10.91
C GLU A 794 -30.94 12.71 -9.47
N ASN A 795 -29.63 12.73 -9.22
CA ASN A 795 -29.08 12.44 -7.89
C ASN A 795 -28.94 13.67 -6.97
N LEU A 796 -28.86 14.89 -7.52
CA LEU A 796 -28.53 16.10 -6.75
C LEU A 796 -29.58 17.21 -6.76
N ASN A 797 -30.66 17.11 -7.55
CA ASN A 797 -31.71 18.15 -7.62
C ASN A 797 -32.53 18.35 -6.33
N GLN A 798 -32.29 17.51 -5.31
CA GLN A 798 -32.86 17.61 -3.97
C GLN A 798 -31.78 17.69 -2.89
N TYR A 799 -30.50 17.78 -3.28
CA TYR A 799 -29.40 17.85 -2.33
C TYR A 799 -29.50 19.18 -1.54
N PRO A 800 -29.68 19.16 -0.21
CA PRO A 800 -30.10 20.35 0.54
C PRO A 800 -29.25 21.60 0.30
N LEU A 801 -27.92 21.43 0.26
CA LEU A 801 -26.98 22.54 0.09
C LEU A 801 -27.03 23.18 -1.33
N LEU A 802 -27.39 22.41 -2.35
CA LEU A 802 -27.39 22.87 -3.74
C LEU A 802 -28.71 23.53 -4.16
N VAL A 803 -29.78 23.29 -3.39
CA VAL A 803 -31.15 23.68 -3.73
C VAL A 803 -31.68 24.75 -2.76
N SER A 804 -31.01 24.98 -1.63
CA SER A 804 -31.34 26.04 -0.68
C SER A 804 -30.93 27.42 -1.23
N GLY A 805 -31.77 27.98 -2.11
CA GLY A 805 -31.67 29.37 -2.58
C GLY A 805 -32.32 30.40 -1.64
N GLU A 806 -33.00 29.99 -0.58
CA GLU A 806 -33.59 30.88 0.44
C GLU A 806 -33.69 30.15 1.79
N SER A 807 -32.72 30.34 2.68
CA SER A 807 -32.91 30.23 4.15
C SER A 807 -31.95 31.14 4.89
#